data_AF-A0A671Y670-F1
#
_entry.id   AF-A0A671Y670-F1
#
_cell.length_a   1.000
_cell.length_b   1.000
_cell.length_c   1.000
_cell.angle_alpha   90.00
_cell.angle_beta   90.00
_cell.angle_gamma   90.00
#
_symmetry.space_group_name_H-M   'P 1'
#
loop_
_entity.id
_entity.type
_entity.pdbx_description
1 polymer ?
#
loop_
_entity_poly.entity_id
_entity_poly.type
_entity_poly.pdbx_seq_one_letter_code
_entity_poly.pdbx_strand_id
1 'polypeptide(L)'
;MATLRKQYAVARPVYSEDSFAEDHEKVHRVRKTMLDHLKECVTCDSTRAKKAVLSLLPIIGWMRIYRVKEWLLGDVVSGISTGLVAIMQGLAFSMLASLPPSYGLYTAFFPMLTYFFLGSSRHISIGSFPVLSLMIGAVVTRLVPDGGPSANFPGFEGLNMTQQRVLVASSVTFLTGIFQLAMGLLQVGFIVIYLSDTLVSGFTTAAAVHILVSQLKFVLGLVVPGISGPLSIIYTLEKIFVQITSTNICDLVMSIIIMVIVFIVKEMNDMYKAKLPVPIPIEVVMTVIACGTSYGLNFKDRYGVDIVGKMVSGYEAPIAPDMDVFKDSAVEAFPIAIVGFAVAFSVAKVYSIKHDYAIDGNQELIAFGVSNIFGASFRSFAASTALSRTAVQESSGGRTQIAGLISAMMAMIVTVALGFLLEPLPTSVLGALVIVNLKGMLMQFREIPYLWRRDKPECVVWVGTCLGAILLGLDIGLAVGLGLELLTVIFRAQFPRCSVLANIPGTDLYRDRKDYLNIVEPTGVKIFRIPSPIFFANIEFFKDKLVEAVGFNPLRVLRKRNKAFRKIEKLLQTNSDDITEKGLRNLFSKPTDDSDMNMKDLPADLKDLPFRVDWNAELAGNIGVPRVDIHSLILDFSAVSFLDISALKGLKMVLKDFIRIDVDVYIVSCDVYIIEKLHSCMFFDDDVQTSIFFPTLHDAMLHVLGKHKGKIKGMVVRKTSFILSALCFRV
;
A
#
# COMPACT_ATOMS: atom_id res chain seq x y z
N MET A 1 25.22 18.14 26.74
CA MET A 1 24.38 17.83 27.92
C MET A 1 24.75 16.45 28.45
N ALA A 2 25.59 16.39 29.49
CA ALA A 2 25.84 15.14 30.20
C ALA A 2 24.70 14.94 31.20
N THR A 3 23.63 14.25 30.78
CA THR A 3 22.56 13.82 31.68
C THR A 3 23.17 12.92 32.75
N LEU A 4 22.89 13.20 34.03
CA LEU A 4 23.21 12.34 35.18
C LEU A 4 22.74 10.91 34.84
N ARG A 5 23.66 10.02 34.45
CA ARG A 5 23.29 8.64 34.08
C ARG A 5 23.03 7.88 35.38
N LYS A 6 21.78 7.46 35.60
CA LYS A 6 21.45 6.51 36.66
C LYS A 6 22.23 5.21 36.43
N GLN A 7 22.81 4.64 37.48
CA GLN A 7 23.48 3.35 37.40
C GLN A 7 22.45 2.23 37.21
N TYR A 8 22.74 1.28 36.33
CA TYR A 8 21.93 0.10 36.08
C TYR A 8 22.67 -1.12 36.64
N ALA A 9 22.14 -1.72 37.70
CA ALA A 9 22.72 -2.90 38.35
C ALA A 9 21.63 -3.96 38.51
N VAL A 10 21.85 -5.14 37.92
CA VAL A 10 20.93 -6.27 37.97
C VAL A 10 21.71 -7.52 38.39
N ALA A 11 21.24 -8.20 39.43
CA ALA A 11 21.79 -9.46 39.90
C ALA A 11 20.66 -10.49 39.96
N ARG A 12 20.72 -11.49 39.07
CA ARG A 12 19.75 -12.59 38.95
C ARG A 12 20.43 -13.84 38.37
N PRO A 13 19.86 -15.05 38.52
CA PRO A 13 20.36 -16.22 37.82
C PRO A 13 20.22 -16.10 36.30
N VAL A 14 21.01 -16.90 35.58
CA VAL A 14 20.96 -17.03 34.11
C VAL A 14 19.86 -18.02 33.77
N TYR A 15 18.96 -17.62 32.88
CA TYR A 15 17.79 -18.40 32.48
C TYR A 15 17.89 -18.89 31.03
N SER A 16 17.54 -20.14 30.77
CA SER A 16 16.99 -20.62 29.48
C SER A 16 15.46 -20.48 29.48
N GLU A 17 14.81 -20.57 28.33
CA GLU A 17 13.33 -20.55 28.25
C GLU A 17 12.68 -21.67 29.07
N ASP A 18 13.30 -22.85 29.09
CA ASP A 18 12.82 -24.01 29.85
C ASP A 18 12.90 -23.73 31.37
N SER A 19 14.07 -23.29 31.87
CA SER A 19 14.24 -22.94 33.29
C SER A 19 13.37 -21.76 33.73
N PHE A 20 13.11 -20.81 32.82
CA PHE A 20 12.23 -19.68 33.10
C PHE A 20 10.76 -20.12 33.21
N ALA A 21 10.34 -21.10 32.39
CA ALA A 21 9.00 -21.66 32.45
C ALA A 21 8.78 -22.57 33.66
N GLU A 22 9.84 -23.20 34.19
CA GLU A 22 9.80 -23.95 35.45
C GLU A 22 9.62 -23.03 36.67
N ASP A 23 10.35 -21.92 36.72
CA ASP A 23 10.27 -20.94 37.82
C ASP A 23 9.01 -20.05 37.74
N HIS A 24 8.43 -19.90 36.53
CA HIS A 24 7.29 -19.02 36.28
C HIS A 24 6.22 -19.70 35.42
N GLU A 25 5.10 -20.06 36.04
CA GLU A 25 3.97 -20.69 35.36
C GLU A 25 3.38 -19.82 34.23
N LYS A 26 3.30 -20.38 33.02
CA LYS A 26 2.71 -19.72 31.84
C LYS A 26 1.19 -19.90 31.82
N VAL A 27 0.44 -18.79 31.86
CA VAL A 27 -1.01 -18.81 31.58
C VAL A 27 -1.24 -19.04 30.08
N HIS A 28 -1.73 -20.22 29.72
CA HIS A 28 -2.02 -20.56 28.34
C HIS A 28 -3.29 -19.85 27.86
N ARG A 29 -3.15 -18.91 26.91
CA ARG A 29 -4.30 -18.24 26.29
C ARG A 29 -4.76 -19.06 25.10
N VAL A 30 -5.91 -19.74 25.23
CA VAL A 30 -6.54 -20.42 24.11
C VAL A 30 -6.93 -19.39 23.05
N ARG A 31 -6.37 -19.52 21.85
CA ARG A 31 -6.68 -18.62 20.73
C ARG A 31 -8.09 -18.93 20.22
N LYS A 32 -8.92 -17.89 20.15
CA LYS A 32 -10.24 -17.99 19.51
C LYS A 32 -10.05 -18.43 18.06
N THR A 33 -10.70 -19.50 17.66
CA THR A 33 -10.69 -19.97 16.27
C THR A 33 -11.54 -19.05 15.38
N MET A 34 -11.37 -19.13 14.06
CA MET A 34 -12.25 -18.43 13.10
C MET A 34 -13.73 -18.73 13.35
N LEU A 35 -14.02 -19.95 13.84
CA LEU A 35 -15.36 -20.41 14.19
C LEU A 35 -15.89 -19.72 15.46
N ASP A 36 -15.01 -19.40 16.42
CA ASP A 36 -15.36 -18.60 17.60
C ASP A 36 -15.60 -17.13 17.23
N HIS A 37 -14.84 -16.59 16.28
CA HIS A 37 -15.12 -15.26 15.71
C HIS A 37 -16.45 -15.22 14.96
N LEU A 38 -16.80 -16.26 14.22
CA LEU A 38 -18.10 -16.41 13.56
C LEU A 38 -19.25 -16.54 14.58
N LYS A 39 -19.09 -17.38 15.61
CA LYS A 39 -20.06 -17.48 16.71
C LYS A 39 -20.24 -16.15 17.42
N GLU A 40 -19.14 -15.42 17.67
CA GLU A 40 -19.22 -14.07 18.19
C GLU A 40 -19.95 -13.14 17.23
N CYS A 41 -19.68 -13.14 15.92
CA CYS A 41 -20.42 -12.31 14.95
C CYS A 41 -21.93 -12.57 14.92
N VAL A 42 -22.37 -13.81 15.20
CA VAL A 42 -23.79 -14.21 15.19
C VAL A 42 -24.51 -13.92 16.52
N THR A 43 -23.77 -13.65 17.60
CA THR A 43 -24.39 -13.21 18.87
C THR A 43 -24.80 -11.73 18.79
N CYS A 44 -26.09 -11.51 18.52
CA CYS A 44 -26.75 -10.20 18.58
C CYS A 44 -26.95 -9.76 20.03
N ASP A 45 -25.97 -9.06 20.58
CA ASP A 45 -26.16 -8.26 21.80
C ASP A 45 -26.70 -6.86 21.43
N SER A 46 -27.61 -6.34 22.26
CA SER A 46 -28.18 -4.99 22.15
C SER A 46 -27.10 -3.89 22.07
N THR A 47 -25.97 -4.08 22.77
CA THR A 47 -24.82 -3.17 22.75
C THR A 47 -24.12 -3.16 21.39
N ARG A 48 -24.05 -4.32 20.73
CA ARG A 48 -23.46 -4.48 19.38
C ARG A 48 -24.36 -3.93 18.30
N ALA A 49 -25.67 -4.16 18.39
CA ALA A 49 -26.64 -3.54 17.48
C ALA A 49 -26.54 -2.00 17.55
N LYS A 50 -26.47 -1.43 18.76
CA LYS A 50 -26.25 0.01 18.95
C LYS A 50 -24.93 0.49 18.35
N LYS A 51 -23.84 -0.27 18.54
CA LYS A 51 -22.52 0.05 17.95
C LYS A 51 -22.52 -0.05 16.43
N ALA A 52 -23.21 -1.04 15.86
CA ALA A 52 -23.36 -1.22 14.41
C ALA A 52 -24.17 -0.08 13.77
N VAL A 53 -25.26 0.36 14.42
CA VAL A 53 -26.02 1.54 13.96
C VAL A 53 -25.17 2.81 14.05
N LEU A 54 -24.38 2.98 15.12
CA LEU A 54 -23.47 4.12 15.27
C LEU A 54 -22.32 4.09 14.25
N SER A 55 -21.84 2.92 13.82
CA SER A 55 -20.84 2.81 12.76
C SER A 55 -21.45 3.04 11.37
N LEU A 56 -22.68 2.58 11.13
CA LEU A 56 -23.40 2.75 9.86
C LEU A 56 -23.84 4.20 9.61
N LEU A 57 -24.05 4.98 10.67
CA LEU A 57 -24.44 6.39 10.60
C LEU A 57 -23.38 7.31 11.22
N PRO A 58 -22.25 7.56 10.52
CA PRO A 58 -21.19 8.46 11.00
C PRO A 58 -21.68 9.88 11.33
N ILE A 59 -22.81 10.30 10.74
CA ILE A 59 -23.49 11.57 11.04
C ILE A 59 -23.69 11.81 12.53
N ILE A 60 -24.05 10.77 13.28
CA ILE A 60 -24.30 10.89 14.72
C ILE A 60 -23.01 11.25 15.47
N GLY A 61 -21.86 10.76 14.99
CA GLY A 61 -20.56 11.01 15.59
C GLY A 61 -20.10 12.45 15.43
N TRP A 62 -20.05 12.95 14.19
CA TRP A 62 -19.55 14.30 13.94
C TRP A 62 -20.56 15.40 14.30
N MET A 63 -21.86 15.15 14.20
CA MET A 63 -22.89 16.14 14.56
C MET A 63 -22.85 16.50 16.06
N ARG A 64 -22.48 15.55 16.93
CA ARG A 64 -22.30 15.83 18.38
C ARG A 64 -21.11 16.73 18.69
N ILE A 65 -20.09 16.72 17.82
CA ILE A 65 -18.86 17.51 17.98
C ILE A 65 -19.00 18.86 17.26
N TYR A 66 -20.11 19.09 16.57
CA TYR A 66 -20.30 20.25 15.70
C TYR A 66 -20.38 21.56 16.48
N ARG A 67 -19.42 22.45 16.23
CA ARG A 67 -19.38 23.79 16.84
C ARG A 67 -20.10 24.79 15.97
N VAL A 68 -21.41 24.95 16.20
CA VAL A 68 -22.31 25.78 15.38
C VAL A 68 -21.77 27.19 15.16
N LYS A 69 -21.27 27.87 16.20
CA LYS A 69 -20.78 29.26 16.09
C LYS A 69 -19.52 29.40 15.24
N GLU A 70 -18.67 28.38 15.19
CA GLU A 70 -17.38 28.44 14.50
C GLU A 70 -17.47 27.89 13.07
N TRP A 71 -18.22 26.81 12.85
CA TRP A 71 -18.14 26.04 11.60
C TRP A 71 -19.30 26.34 10.64
N LEU A 72 -20.46 26.80 11.13
CA LEU A 72 -21.64 27.01 10.30
C LEU A 72 -21.40 28.02 9.18
N LEU A 73 -20.74 29.13 9.49
CA LEU A 73 -20.49 30.19 8.52
C LEU A 73 -19.55 29.69 7.40
N GLY A 74 -18.49 28.97 7.77
CA GLY A 74 -17.58 28.32 6.81
C GLY A 74 -18.28 27.27 5.95
N ASP A 75 -19.10 26.40 6.56
CA ASP A 75 -19.85 25.36 5.85
C ASP A 75 -20.93 25.95 4.92
N VAL A 76 -21.57 27.06 5.28
CA VAL A 76 -22.56 27.74 4.41
C VAL A 76 -21.89 28.36 3.20
N VAL A 77 -20.84 29.15 3.40
CA VAL A 77 -20.13 29.80 2.29
C VAL A 77 -19.48 28.77 1.37
N SER A 78 -18.88 27.75 1.98
CA SER A 78 -18.33 26.62 1.26
C SER A 78 -19.41 25.86 0.50
N GLY A 79 -20.54 25.56 1.11
CA GLY A 79 -21.64 24.83 0.46
C GLY A 79 -22.26 25.58 -0.71
N ILE A 80 -22.43 26.90 -0.63
CA ILE A 80 -22.89 27.73 -1.74
C ILE A 80 -21.87 27.71 -2.89
N SER A 81 -20.59 27.90 -2.58
CA SER A 81 -19.51 27.91 -3.57
C SER A 81 -19.37 26.55 -4.27
N THR A 82 -19.34 25.47 -3.48
CA THR A 82 -19.29 24.09 -3.96
C THR A 82 -20.53 23.72 -4.76
N GLY A 83 -21.71 24.15 -4.33
CA GLY A 83 -22.98 23.92 -5.03
C GLY A 83 -23.00 24.54 -6.42
N LEU A 84 -22.52 25.77 -6.54
CA LEU A 84 -22.39 26.43 -7.84
C LEU A 84 -21.41 25.69 -8.74
N VAL A 85 -20.23 25.31 -8.25
CA VAL A 85 -19.29 24.48 -9.01
C VAL A 85 -19.89 23.10 -9.36
N ALA A 86 -20.74 22.53 -8.50
CA ALA A 86 -21.47 21.28 -8.75
C ALA A 86 -22.45 21.38 -9.90
N ILE A 87 -23.17 22.48 -10.01
CA ILE A 87 -24.07 22.74 -11.14
C ILE A 87 -23.25 22.83 -12.43
N MET A 88 -22.20 23.64 -12.43
CA MET A 88 -21.31 23.86 -13.58
C MET A 88 -20.69 22.56 -14.11
N GLN A 89 -20.09 21.77 -13.22
CA GLN A 89 -19.45 20.51 -13.56
C GLN A 89 -20.46 19.41 -13.88
N GLY A 90 -21.59 19.38 -13.17
CA GLY A 90 -22.72 18.50 -13.43
C GLY A 90 -23.10 18.51 -14.90
N LEU A 91 -23.41 19.70 -15.42
CA LEU A 91 -23.84 19.94 -16.80
C LEU A 91 -22.80 19.42 -17.81
N ALA A 92 -21.53 19.78 -17.63
CA ALA A 92 -20.45 19.38 -18.53
C ALA A 92 -20.23 17.85 -18.53
N PHE A 93 -20.32 17.21 -17.37
CA PHE A 93 -20.03 15.78 -17.24
C PHE A 93 -21.19 14.90 -17.71
N SER A 94 -22.45 15.34 -17.61
CA SER A 94 -23.56 14.65 -18.28
C SER A 94 -23.37 14.58 -19.80
N MET A 95 -22.82 15.64 -20.42
CA MET A 95 -22.52 15.62 -21.86
C MET A 95 -21.41 14.60 -22.19
N LEU A 96 -20.44 14.40 -21.28
CA LEU A 96 -19.43 13.34 -21.42
C LEU A 96 -20.02 11.93 -21.31
N ALA A 97 -21.12 11.79 -20.56
CA ALA A 97 -21.90 10.55 -20.48
C ALA A 97 -22.89 10.37 -21.63
N SER A 98 -22.86 11.23 -22.65
CA SER A 98 -23.80 11.24 -23.78
C SER A 98 -25.26 11.45 -23.34
N LEU A 99 -25.47 12.16 -22.22
CA LEU A 99 -26.79 12.49 -21.66
C LEU A 99 -27.11 13.98 -21.81
N PRO A 100 -28.40 14.35 -21.77
CA PRO A 100 -28.80 15.75 -21.65
C PRO A 100 -28.19 16.41 -20.40
N PRO A 101 -27.81 17.71 -20.47
CA PRO A 101 -27.14 18.40 -19.36
C PRO A 101 -27.89 18.36 -18.02
N SER A 102 -29.22 18.37 -18.04
CA SER A 102 -30.06 18.39 -16.83
C SER A 102 -29.76 17.24 -15.86
N TYR A 103 -29.43 16.05 -16.37
CA TYR A 103 -29.14 14.88 -15.52
C TYR A 103 -27.84 15.03 -14.73
N GLY A 104 -26.95 15.94 -15.12
CA GLY A 104 -25.81 16.35 -14.30
C GLY A 104 -26.22 16.94 -12.94
N LEU A 105 -27.33 17.70 -12.92
CA LEU A 105 -27.87 18.30 -11.70
C LEU A 105 -28.56 17.26 -10.81
N TYR A 106 -29.15 16.24 -11.42
CA TYR A 106 -29.78 15.12 -10.71
C TYR A 106 -28.71 14.35 -9.92
N THR A 107 -27.60 14.03 -10.59
CA THR A 107 -26.42 13.39 -9.99
C THR A 107 -25.74 14.25 -8.92
N ALA A 108 -25.84 15.58 -8.99
CA ALA A 108 -25.33 16.48 -7.94
C ALA A 108 -26.24 16.54 -6.70
N PHE A 109 -27.53 16.20 -6.84
CA PHE A 109 -28.52 16.28 -5.76
C PHE A 109 -28.72 14.95 -5.03
N PHE A 110 -29.25 13.91 -5.72
CA PHE A 110 -29.74 12.70 -5.06
C PHE A 110 -28.66 11.90 -4.32
N PRO A 111 -27.49 11.59 -4.93
CA PRO A 111 -26.43 10.83 -4.25
C PRO A 111 -25.86 11.55 -3.03
N MET A 112 -25.86 12.89 -3.03
CA MET A 112 -25.33 13.68 -1.92
C MET A 112 -26.22 13.58 -0.67
N LEU A 113 -27.55 13.44 -0.84
CA LEU A 113 -28.50 13.31 0.28
C LEU A 113 -28.23 12.05 1.10
N THR A 114 -28.02 10.91 0.43
CA THR A 114 -27.73 9.63 1.10
C THR A 114 -26.34 9.62 1.72
N TYR A 115 -25.35 10.21 1.03
CA TYR A 115 -23.99 10.28 1.57
C TYR A 115 -23.88 11.19 2.79
N PHE A 116 -24.69 12.24 2.89
CA PHE A 116 -24.73 13.06 4.10
C PHE A 116 -24.97 12.25 5.37
N PHE A 117 -25.78 11.18 5.29
CA PHE A 117 -26.07 10.30 6.43
C PHE A 117 -25.03 9.19 6.62
N LEU A 118 -24.56 8.59 5.53
CA LEU A 118 -23.75 7.36 5.55
C LEU A 118 -22.24 7.61 5.41
N GLY A 119 -21.83 8.75 4.87
CA GLY A 119 -20.43 9.08 4.58
C GLY A 119 -19.60 9.27 5.85
N SER A 120 -18.40 8.69 5.87
CA SER A 120 -17.44 8.85 6.96
C SER A 120 -16.54 10.08 6.77
N SER A 121 -16.28 10.48 5.52
CA SER A 121 -15.48 11.67 5.23
C SER A 121 -16.24 12.96 5.49
N ARG A 122 -15.55 13.98 6.01
CA ARG A 122 -16.15 15.28 6.34
C ARG A 122 -16.07 16.33 5.23
N HIS A 123 -15.14 16.17 4.29
CA HIS A 123 -14.78 17.23 3.33
C HIS A 123 -15.13 16.89 1.88
N ILE A 124 -15.33 15.61 1.54
CA ILE A 124 -15.59 15.23 0.15
C ILE A 124 -16.95 15.70 -0.33
N SER A 125 -17.00 16.14 -1.58
CA SER A 125 -18.23 16.53 -2.28
C SER A 125 -18.58 15.49 -3.34
N ILE A 126 -19.77 14.90 -3.22
CA ILE A 126 -20.26 13.85 -4.13
C ILE A 126 -21.00 14.41 -5.33
N GLY A 127 -20.86 13.75 -6.47
CA GLY A 127 -21.68 13.94 -7.66
C GLY A 127 -20.94 13.44 -8.90
N SER A 128 -21.11 14.10 -10.04
CA SER A 128 -20.52 13.63 -11.29
C SER A 128 -18.99 13.72 -11.29
N PHE A 129 -18.35 12.76 -11.95
CA PHE A 129 -16.90 12.68 -12.14
C PHE A 129 -16.57 12.40 -13.61
N PRO A 130 -15.58 13.07 -14.25
CA PRO A 130 -15.36 12.99 -15.69
C PRO A 130 -15.10 11.59 -16.22
N VAL A 131 -14.24 10.82 -15.54
CA VAL A 131 -13.85 9.50 -16.02
C VAL A 131 -15.00 8.50 -15.90
N LEU A 132 -15.74 8.52 -14.79
CA LEU A 132 -16.96 7.71 -14.68
C LEU A 132 -18.00 8.11 -15.72
N SER A 133 -18.12 9.41 -16.01
CA SER A 133 -19.03 9.89 -17.06
C SER A 133 -18.64 9.37 -18.44
N LEU A 134 -17.34 9.36 -18.77
CA LEU A 134 -16.85 8.75 -20.01
C LEU A 134 -17.05 7.23 -20.06
N MET A 135 -16.84 6.53 -18.93
CA MET A 135 -17.08 5.08 -18.86
C MET A 135 -18.55 4.75 -19.08
N ILE A 136 -19.47 5.48 -18.44
CA ILE A 136 -20.91 5.33 -18.67
C ILE A 136 -21.26 5.73 -20.10
N GLY A 137 -20.71 6.83 -20.60
CA GLY A 137 -20.91 7.30 -21.96
C GLY A 137 -20.54 6.26 -23.01
N ALA A 138 -19.48 5.48 -22.77
CA ALA A 138 -19.09 4.37 -23.64
C ALA A 138 -20.13 3.23 -23.65
N VAL A 139 -20.74 2.91 -22.51
CA VAL A 139 -21.83 1.92 -22.45
C VAL A 139 -23.10 2.45 -23.13
N VAL A 140 -23.43 3.71 -22.88
CA VAL A 140 -24.59 4.39 -23.48
C VAL A 140 -24.47 4.45 -25.00
N THR A 141 -23.31 4.82 -25.55
CA THR A 141 -23.12 4.88 -27.01
C THR A 141 -23.01 3.50 -27.65
N ARG A 142 -22.57 2.47 -26.90
CA ARG A 142 -22.57 1.08 -27.36
C ARG A 142 -23.99 0.53 -27.50
N LEU A 143 -24.86 0.77 -26.52
CA LEU A 143 -26.23 0.25 -26.50
C LEU A 143 -27.22 1.13 -27.30
N VAL A 144 -26.94 2.43 -27.39
CA VAL A 144 -27.79 3.44 -28.03
C VAL A 144 -26.92 4.38 -28.90
N PRO A 145 -26.41 3.90 -30.05
CA PRO A 145 -25.49 4.66 -30.91
C PRO A 145 -26.17 5.85 -31.61
N ASP A 146 -25.40 6.90 -31.94
CA ASP A 146 -25.91 8.09 -32.64
C ASP A 146 -26.36 7.82 -34.09
N GLY A 147 -25.89 6.73 -34.72
CA GLY A 147 -26.05 6.47 -36.16
C GLY A 147 -26.37 5.02 -36.54
N GLY A 148 -27.04 4.26 -35.66
CA GLY A 148 -27.42 2.85 -35.89
C GLY A 148 -28.66 2.43 -35.11
N PRO A 149 -29.16 1.19 -35.31
CA PRO A 149 -30.27 0.68 -34.51
C PRO A 149 -29.87 0.55 -33.03
N SER A 150 -30.73 1.05 -32.14
CA SER A 150 -30.61 0.81 -30.69
C SER A 150 -30.70 -0.69 -30.40
N ALA A 151 -30.11 -1.14 -29.30
CA ALA A 151 -30.30 -2.50 -28.83
C ALA A 151 -31.80 -2.81 -28.64
N ASN A 152 -32.23 -4.02 -29.04
CA ASN A 152 -33.63 -4.43 -28.99
C ASN A 152 -34.00 -4.91 -27.57
N PHE A 153 -34.22 -3.97 -26.66
CA PHE A 153 -34.74 -4.27 -25.32
C PHE A 153 -36.24 -3.98 -25.22
N PRO A 154 -37.03 -4.83 -24.53
CA PRO A 154 -38.46 -4.60 -24.34
C PRO A 154 -38.72 -3.28 -23.58
N GLY A 155 -37.83 -2.89 -22.67
CA GLY A 155 -37.90 -1.61 -21.94
C GLY A 155 -37.67 -0.36 -22.80
N PHE A 156 -37.26 -0.51 -24.08
CA PHE A 156 -37.06 0.61 -25.00
C PHE A 156 -38.31 0.95 -25.82
N GLU A 157 -39.34 0.09 -25.81
CA GLU A 157 -40.57 0.31 -26.58
C GLU A 157 -41.28 1.60 -26.13
N GLY A 158 -41.53 2.50 -27.08
CA GLY A 158 -42.22 3.77 -26.84
C GLY A 158 -41.37 4.89 -26.23
N LEU A 159 -40.06 4.68 -26.01
CA LEU A 159 -39.14 5.70 -25.48
C LEU A 159 -38.40 6.46 -26.58
N ASN A 160 -38.19 7.76 -26.36
CA ASN A 160 -37.32 8.57 -27.21
C ASN A 160 -35.84 8.19 -27.01
N MET A 161 -35.00 8.46 -28.00
CA MET A 161 -33.55 8.20 -27.96
C MET A 161 -32.88 8.73 -26.68
N THR A 162 -33.23 9.95 -26.25
CA THR A 162 -32.71 10.55 -25.02
C THR A 162 -33.15 9.81 -23.76
N GLN A 163 -34.40 9.34 -23.72
CA GLN A 163 -34.94 8.56 -22.60
C GLN A 163 -34.30 7.17 -22.53
N GLN A 164 -34.05 6.54 -23.68
CA GLN A 164 -33.30 5.27 -23.75
C GLN A 164 -31.89 5.43 -23.18
N ARG A 165 -31.16 6.50 -23.54
CA ARG A 165 -29.83 6.79 -22.98
C ARG A 165 -29.84 6.96 -21.46
N VAL A 166 -30.83 7.68 -20.95
CA VAL A 166 -31.01 7.90 -19.51
C VAL A 166 -31.34 6.60 -18.79
N LEU A 167 -32.19 5.75 -19.38
CA LEU A 167 -32.50 4.42 -18.84
C LEU A 167 -31.25 3.52 -18.77
N VAL A 168 -30.42 3.52 -19.82
CA VAL A 168 -29.15 2.79 -19.82
C VAL A 168 -28.22 3.32 -18.74
N ALA A 169 -27.98 4.63 -18.69
CA ALA A 169 -27.06 5.23 -17.73
C ALA A 169 -27.49 4.99 -16.28
N SER A 170 -28.78 5.14 -15.98
CA SER A 170 -29.34 4.88 -14.64
C SER A 170 -29.27 3.39 -14.29
N SER A 171 -29.56 2.48 -15.22
CA SER A 171 -29.47 1.04 -15.00
C SER A 171 -28.03 0.58 -14.71
N VAL A 172 -27.06 1.02 -15.52
CA VAL A 172 -25.63 0.74 -15.28
C VAL A 172 -25.19 1.28 -13.91
N THR A 173 -25.64 2.49 -13.56
CA THR A 173 -25.32 3.12 -12.27
C THR A 173 -25.92 2.37 -11.10
N PHE A 174 -27.16 1.88 -11.23
CA PHE A 174 -27.79 1.05 -10.22
C PHE A 174 -26.98 -0.22 -9.97
N LEU A 175 -26.55 -0.89 -11.04
CA LEU A 175 -25.71 -2.09 -10.96
C LEU A 175 -24.33 -1.80 -10.35
N THR A 176 -23.70 -0.69 -10.72
CA THR A 176 -22.47 -0.19 -10.08
C THR A 176 -22.67 0.00 -8.58
N GLY A 177 -23.81 0.58 -8.16
CA GLY A 177 -24.15 0.76 -6.75
C GLY A 177 -24.37 -0.57 -6.01
N ILE A 178 -24.99 -1.57 -6.65
CA ILE A 178 -25.10 -2.94 -6.12
C ILE A 178 -23.72 -3.54 -5.88
N PHE A 179 -22.80 -3.44 -6.85
CA PHE A 179 -21.44 -3.97 -6.68
C PHE A 179 -20.69 -3.27 -5.54
N GLN A 180 -20.80 -1.95 -5.43
CA GLN A 180 -20.18 -1.19 -4.31
C GLN A 180 -20.77 -1.60 -2.96
N LEU A 181 -22.10 -1.72 -2.87
CA LEU A 181 -22.78 -2.16 -1.66
C LEU A 181 -22.38 -3.60 -1.29
N ALA A 182 -22.36 -4.51 -2.26
CA ALA A 182 -21.95 -5.91 -2.06
C ALA A 182 -20.49 -5.99 -1.56
N MET A 183 -19.56 -5.24 -2.17
CA MET A 183 -18.17 -5.16 -1.72
C MET A 183 -18.06 -4.60 -0.29
N GLY A 184 -18.87 -3.60 0.06
CA GLY A 184 -18.92 -3.05 1.42
C GLY A 184 -19.46 -4.05 2.46
N LEU A 185 -20.52 -4.79 2.13
CA LEU A 185 -21.09 -5.83 2.98
C LEU A 185 -20.16 -7.03 3.16
N LEU A 186 -19.43 -7.41 2.10
CA LEU A 186 -18.40 -8.45 2.14
C LEU A 186 -17.09 -7.97 2.80
N GLN A 187 -17.05 -6.74 3.31
CA GLN A 187 -15.89 -6.11 3.96
C GLN A 187 -14.63 -6.08 3.09
N VAL A 188 -14.80 -5.96 1.77
CA VAL A 188 -13.70 -5.86 0.78
C VAL A 188 -12.91 -4.54 0.94
N GLY A 189 -13.39 -3.59 1.74
CA GLY A 189 -12.68 -2.38 2.11
C GLY A 189 -11.37 -2.62 2.86
N PHE A 190 -10.99 -3.85 3.20
CA PHE A 190 -9.62 -4.14 3.64
C PHE A 190 -8.57 -3.80 2.57
N ILE A 191 -8.92 -3.84 1.27
CA ILE A 191 -8.01 -3.52 0.16
C ILE A 191 -7.42 -2.11 0.32
N VAL A 192 -8.21 -1.21 0.91
CA VAL A 192 -7.82 0.16 1.23
C VAL A 192 -6.58 0.25 2.12
N ILE A 193 -6.31 -0.75 2.96
CA ILE A 193 -5.12 -0.76 3.83
C ILE A 193 -3.84 -0.80 2.99
N TYR A 194 -3.91 -1.32 1.76
CA TYR A 194 -2.81 -1.37 0.81
C TYR A 194 -2.74 -0.14 -0.11
N LEU A 195 -3.57 0.89 0.10
CA LEU A 195 -3.44 2.16 -0.60
C LEU A 195 -2.56 3.09 0.26
N SER A 196 -1.24 3.02 0.06
CA SER A 196 -0.31 3.95 0.70
C SER A 196 -0.59 5.41 0.31
N ASP A 197 -0.13 6.33 1.16
CA ASP A 197 -0.23 7.77 0.90
C ASP A 197 0.52 8.17 -0.39
N THR A 198 1.61 7.47 -0.72
CA THR A 198 2.41 7.71 -1.93
C THR A 198 1.70 7.22 -3.19
N LEU A 199 1.08 6.03 -3.15
CA LEU A 199 0.21 5.54 -4.23
C LEU A 199 -0.97 6.47 -4.45
N VAL A 200 -1.68 6.84 -3.38
CA VAL A 200 -2.85 7.73 -3.43
C VAL A 200 -2.49 9.09 -4.05
N SER A 201 -1.39 9.71 -3.61
CA SER A 201 -0.86 10.97 -4.18
C SER A 201 -0.56 10.86 -5.68
N GLY A 202 0.14 9.80 -6.10
CA GLY A 202 0.45 9.55 -7.51
C GLY A 202 -0.81 9.32 -8.37
N PHE A 203 -1.78 8.58 -7.83
CA PHE A 203 -3.06 8.31 -8.48
C PHE A 203 -3.94 9.56 -8.63
N THR A 204 -4.07 10.38 -7.58
CA THR A 204 -4.84 11.64 -7.66
C THR A 204 -4.20 12.65 -8.59
N THR A 205 -2.87 12.69 -8.66
CA THR A 205 -2.14 13.52 -9.64
C THR A 205 -2.46 13.10 -11.07
N ALA A 206 -2.43 11.80 -11.37
CA ALA A 206 -2.80 11.28 -12.69
C ALA A 206 -4.26 11.58 -13.04
N ALA A 207 -5.18 11.42 -12.09
CA ALA A 207 -6.58 11.79 -12.28
C ALA A 207 -6.75 13.28 -12.59
N ALA A 208 -6.02 14.17 -11.89
CA ALA A 208 -6.03 15.60 -12.18
C ALA A 208 -5.51 15.91 -13.60
N VAL A 209 -4.49 15.19 -14.09
CA VAL A 209 -3.99 15.32 -15.47
C VAL A 209 -5.02 14.88 -16.51
N HIS A 210 -5.73 13.77 -16.28
CA HIS A 210 -6.83 13.32 -17.14
C HIS A 210 -7.94 14.37 -17.22
N ILE A 211 -8.32 14.96 -16.08
CA ILE A 211 -9.32 16.02 -16.07
C ILE A 211 -8.79 17.24 -16.83
N LEU A 212 -7.57 17.70 -16.56
CA LEU A 212 -6.96 18.83 -17.27
C LEU A 212 -7.08 18.67 -18.80
N VAL A 213 -6.67 17.51 -19.34
CA VAL A 213 -6.75 17.24 -20.79
C VAL A 213 -8.19 17.23 -21.28
N SER A 214 -9.12 16.61 -20.53
CA SER A 214 -10.54 16.58 -20.88
C SER A 214 -11.20 17.96 -20.94
N GLN A 215 -10.67 18.94 -20.19
CA GLN A 215 -11.21 20.31 -20.14
C GLN A 215 -10.66 21.22 -21.24
N LEU A 216 -9.53 20.88 -21.88
CA LEU A 216 -8.92 21.69 -22.94
C LEU A 216 -9.87 21.94 -24.11
N LYS A 217 -10.72 20.96 -24.46
CA LYS A 217 -11.71 21.12 -25.53
C LYS A 217 -12.74 22.23 -25.23
N PHE A 218 -13.14 22.41 -23.97
CA PHE A 218 -14.06 23.48 -23.59
C PHE A 218 -13.36 24.84 -23.59
N VAL A 219 -12.11 24.90 -23.09
CA VAL A 219 -11.29 26.13 -23.09
C VAL A 219 -11.03 26.64 -24.52
N LEU A 220 -10.85 25.73 -25.47
CA LEU A 220 -10.60 26.03 -26.88
C LEU A 220 -11.89 26.13 -27.72
N GLY A 221 -13.06 25.81 -27.17
CA GLY A 221 -14.31 25.77 -27.94
C GLY A 221 -14.30 24.73 -29.07
N LEU A 222 -13.69 23.57 -28.84
CA LEU A 222 -13.55 22.48 -29.81
C LEU A 222 -14.51 21.32 -29.53
N VAL A 223 -15.09 20.76 -30.59
CA VAL A 223 -15.92 19.54 -30.51
C VAL A 223 -15.04 18.31 -30.69
N VAL A 224 -14.58 17.74 -29.57
CA VAL A 224 -13.76 16.52 -29.55
C VAL A 224 -14.56 15.34 -28.99
N PRO A 225 -14.69 14.23 -29.75
CA PRO A 225 -15.39 13.03 -29.27
C PRO A 225 -14.66 12.41 -28.08
N GLY A 226 -15.42 11.85 -27.13
CA GLY A 226 -14.86 11.13 -25.99
C GLY A 226 -14.21 9.82 -26.44
N ILE A 227 -12.91 9.67 -26.19
CA ILE A 227 -12.17 8.44 -26.48
C ILE A 227 -11.89 7.73 -25.16
N SER A 228 -12.21 6.44 -25.10
CA SER A 228 -11.96 5.58 -23.94
C SER A 228 -10.94 4.51 -24.28
N GLY A 229 -10.16 4.06 -23.29
CA GLY A 229 -9.19 2.97 -23.42
C GLY A 229 -7.74 3.37 -23.11
N PRO A 230 -6.79 2.42 -23.22
CA PRO A 230 -5.37 2.68 -23.03
C PRO A 230 -4.88 3.74 -24.03
N LEU A 231 -4.02 4.65 -23.57
CA LEU A 231 -3.48 5.78 -24.31
C LEU A 231 -4.53 6.80 -24.81
N SER A 232 -5.77 6.74 -24.30
CA SER A 232 -6.86 7.68 -24.62
C SER A 232 -6.46 9.14 -24.46
N ILE A 233 -5.63 9.46 -23.46
CA ILE A 233 -5.13 10.83 -23.24
C ILE A 233 -4.26 11.32 -24.41
N ILE A 234 -3.43 10.45 -24.99
CA ILE A 234 -2.54 10.78 -26.12
C ILE A 234 -3.38 11.03 -27.36
N TYR A 235 -4.33 10.15 -27.66
CA TYR A 235 -5.23 10.32 -28.81
C TYR A 235 -6.13 11.56 -28.67
N THR A 236 -6.55 11.87 -27.45
CA THR A 236 -7.34 13.09 -27.18
C THR A 236 -6.51 14.34 -27.42
N LEU A 237 -5.25 14.37 -26.92
CA LEU A 237 -4.32 15.47 -27.18
C LEU A 237 -4.02 15.60 -28.68
N GLU A 238 -3.77 14.50 -29.38
CA GLU A 238 -3.54 14.49 -30.83
C GLU A 238 -4.70 15.16 -31.58
N LYS A 239 -5.95 14.77 -31.30
CA LYS A 239 -7.13 15.39 -31.93
C LYS A 239 -7.25 16.88 -31.61
N ILE A 240 -6.98 17.28 -30.36
CA ILE A 240 -6.96 18.70 -29.97
C ILE A 240 -5.91 19.47 -30.76
N PHE A 241 -4.69 18.94 -30.90
CA PHE A 241 -3.61 19.59 -31.64
C PHE A 241 -3.90 19.66 -33.15
N VAL A 242 -4.52 18.63 -33.73
CA VAL A 242 -4.93 18.64 -35.14
C VAL A 242 -6.03 19.69 -35.40
N GLN A 243 -6.98 19.85 -34.47
CA GLN A 243 -8.09 20.80 -34.59
C GLN A 243 -7.78 22.19 -34.04
N ILE A 244 -6.54 22.47 -33.61
CA ILE A 244 -6.20 23.72 -32.91
C ILE A 244 -6.48 24.98 -33.74
N THR A 245 -6.43 24.90 -35.06
CA THR A 245 -6.74 26.00 -35.97
C THR A 245 -8.23 26.33 -36.04
N SER A 246 -9.11 25.42 -35.58
CA SER A 246 -10.57 25.58 -35.53
C SER A 246 -11.06 26.13 -34.18
N THR A 247 -10.16 26.63 -33.34
CA THR A 247 -10.45 27.17 -32.00
C THR A 247 -11.31 28.44 -32.08
N ASN A 248 -12.32 28.54 -31.21
CA ASN A 248 -13.08 29.78 -31.06
C ASN A 248 -12.28 30.80 -30.23
N ILE A 249 -11.91 31.92 -30.85
CA ILE A 249 -11.10 32.96 -30.22
C ILE A 249 -11.83 33.59 -29.02
N CYS A 250 -13.16 33.72 -29.08
CA CYS A 250 -13.94 34.29 -27.99
C CYS A 250 -13.86 33.40 -26.74
N ASP A 251 -14.04 32.10 -26.90
CA ASP A 251 -13.91 31.12 -25.81
C ASP A 251 -12.51 31.07 -25.21
N LEU A 252 -11.48 31.13 -26.05
CA LEU A 252 -10.09 31.16 -25.62
C LEU A 252 -9.77 32.42 -24.79
N VAL A 253 -10.18 33.60 -25.26
CA VAL A 253 -9.92 34.86 -24.54
C VAL A 253 -10.69 34.88 -23.21
N MET A 254 -11.96 34.48 -23.24
CA MET A 254 -12.80 34.41 -22.04
C MET A 254 -12.22 33.46 -20.99
N SER A 255 -11.82 32.26 -21.40
CA SER A 255 -11.23 31.27 -20.50
C SER A 255 -9.89 31.73 -19.91
N ILE A 256 -9.00 32.37 -20.70
CA ILE A 256 -7.74 32.95 -20.20
C ILE A 256 -8.00 34.04 -19.16
N ILE A 257 -8.91 34.98 -19.45
CA ILE A 257 -9.24 36.07 -18.51
C ILE A 257 -9.75 35.50 -17.19
N ILE A 258 -10.66 34.52 -17.25
CA ILE A 258 -11.22 33.87 -16.05
C ILE A 258 -10.14 33.11 -15.29
N MET A 259 -9.28 32.35 -15.98
CA MET A 259 -8.18 31.63 -15.34
C MET A 259 -7.24 32.57 -14.58
N VAL A 260 -6.85 33.69 -15.21
CA VAL A 260 -5.94 34.68 -14.60
C VAL A 260 -6.60 35.33 -13.37
N ILE A 261 -7.85 35.81 -13.50
CA ILE A 261 -8.54 36.48 -12.40
C ILE A 261 -8.76 35.52 -11.22
N VAL A 262 -9.28 34.32 -11.48
CA VAL A 262 -9.55 33.32 -10.43
C VAL A 262 -8.24 32.90 -9.75
N PHE A 263 -7.17 32.71 -10.53
CA PHE A 263 -5.86 32.38 -9.97
C PHE A 263 -5.32 33.47 -9.04
N ILE A 264 -5.33 34.74 -9.48
CA ILE A 264 -4.86 35.88 -8.66
C ILE A 264 -5.66 36.00 -7.37
N VAL A 265 -6.99 35.96 -7.46
CA VAL A 265 -7.85 36.12 -6.28
C VAL A 265 -7.68 34.96 -5.31
N LYS A 266 -7.43 33.74 -5.79
CA LYS A 266 -7.11 32.59 -4.92
C LYS A 266 -5.79 32.77 -4.18
N GLU A 267 -4.73 33.18 -4.85
CA GLU A 267 -3.45 33.50 -4.19
C GLU A 267 -3.63 34.60 -3.14
N MET A 268 -4.43 35.62 -3.44
CA MET A 268 -4.75 36.68 -2.49
C MET A 268 -5.53 36.15 -1.29
N ASN A 269 -6.55 35.31 -1.51
CA ASN A 269 -7.31 34.67 -0.43
C ASN A 269 -6.40 33.86 0.49
N ASP A 270 -5.45 33.10 -0.08
CA ASP A 270 -4.50 32.30 0.69
C ASP A 270 -3.53 33.20 1.49
N MET A 271 -3.00 34.26 0.88
CA MET A 271 -2.10 35.20 1.56
C MET A 271 -2.79 35.98 2.69
N TYR A 272 -4.05 36.38 2.50
CA TYR A 272 -4.81 37.18 3.46
C TYR A 272 -5.77 36.35 4.33
N LYS A 273 -5.59 35.02 4.37
CA LYS A 273 -6.41 34.08 5.15
C LYS A 273 -6.54 34.43 6.63
N ALA A 274 -5.53 35.09 7.21
CA ALA A 274 -5.54 35.52 8.60
C ALA A 274 -6.40 36.78 8.86
N LYS A 275 -6.68 37.59 7.83
CA LYS A 275 -7.42 38.86 7.94
C LYS A 275 -8.85 38.75 7.40
N LEU A 276 -9.10 37.83 6.48
CA LEU A 276 -10.43 37.59 5.91
C LEU A 276 -11.17 36.54 6.75
N PRO A 277 -12.30 36.87 7.40
CA PRO A 277 -13.09 35.89 8.15
C PRO A 277 -13.69 34.81 7.24
N VAL A 278 -13.81 35.10 5.94
CA VAL A 278 -14.39 34.23 4.93
C VAL A 278 -13.63 34.42 3.61
N PRO A 279 -13.22 33.34 2.92
CA PRO A 279 -12.63 33.44 1.59
C PRO A 279 -13.65 33.94 0.56
N ILE A 280 -13.20 34.79 -0.36
CA ILE A 280 -14.07 35.33 -1.42
C ILE A 280 -14.41 34.21 -2.42
N PRO A 281 -15.70 33.92 -2.67
CA PRO A 281 -16.13 32.88 -3.62
C PRO A 281 -16.01 33.39 -5.06
N ILE A 282 -14.77 33.55 -5.54
CA ILE A 282 -14.47 34.18 -6.84
C ILE A 282 -15.06 33.40 -8.01
N GLU A 283 -15.18 32.08 -7.90
CA GLU A 283 -15.78 31.23 -8.93
C GLU A 283 -17.21 31.66 -9.22
N VAL A 284 -17.99 31.93 -8.16
CA VAL A 284 -19.38 32.38 -8.25
C VAL A 284 -19.46 33.74 -8.93
N VAL A 285 -18.64 34.68 -8.47
CA VAL A 285 -18.61 36.05 -9.01
C VAL A 285 -18.28 36.01 -10.51
N MET A 286 -17.28 35.23 -10.90
CA MET A 286 -16.89 35.11 -12.30
C MET A 286 -17.93 34.40 -13.16
N THR A 287 -18.63 33.37 -12.65
CA THR A 287 -19.73 32.71 -13.37
C THR A 287 -20.90 33.68 -13.62
N VAL A 288 -21.30 34.46 -12.61
CA VAL A 288 -22.39 35.44 -12.74
C VAL A 288 -22.02 36.54 -13.73
N ILE A 289 -20.79 37.08 -13.64
CA ILE A 289 -20.29 38.08 -14.59
C ILE A 289 -20.26 37.51 -16.01
N ALA A 290 -19.71 36.31 -16.20
CA ALA A 290 -19.62 35.68 -17.52
C ALA A 290 -20.99 35.37 -18.14
N CYS A 291 -21.95 34.95 -17.31
CA CYS A 291 -23.34 34.77 -17.74
C CYS A 291 -23.96 36.11 -18.20
N GLY A 292 -23.81 37.17 -17.38
CA GLY A 292 -24.35 38.49 -17.69
C GLY A 292 -23.72 39.09 -18.95
N THR A 293 -22.41 38.94 -19.15
CA THR A 293 -21.73 39.42 -20.36
C THR A 293 -22.10 38.60 -21.59
N SER A 294 -22.21 37.28 -21.46
CA SER A 294 -22.63 36.40 -22.56
C SER A 294 -24.05 36.71 -23.04
N TYR A 295 -24.97 36.96 -22.11
CA TYR A 295 -26.33 37.39 -22.42
C TYR A 295 -26.37 38.80 -23.02
N GLY A 296 -25.69 39.76 -22.40
CA GLY A 296 -25.71 41.17 -22.85
C GLY A 296 -25.05 41.39 -24.22
N LEU A 297 -24.05 40.59 -24.58
CA LEU A 297 -23.30 40.70 -25.84
C LEU A 297 -23.71 39.65 -26.89
N ASN A 298 -24.67 38.77 -26.57
CA ASN A 298 -25.13 37.65 -27.41
C ASN A 298 -23.97 36.83 -28.00
N PHE A 299 -23.16 36.24 -27.13
CA PHE A 299 -21.95 35.50 -27.57
C PHE A 299 -22.24 34.32 -28.48
N LYS A 300 -23.36 33.62 -28.28
CA LYS A 300 -23.77 32.51 -29.15
C LYS A 300 -23.96 32.96 -30.59
N ASP A 301 -24.83 33.95 -30.82
CA ASP A 301 -25.21 34.34 -32.18
C ASP A 301 -24.11 35.16 -32.88
N ARG A 302 -23.33 35.92 -32.11
CA ARG A 302 -22.32 36.83 -32.66
C ARG A 302 -20.95 36.18 -32.87
N TYR A 303 -20.56 35.28 -31.96
CA TYR A 303 -19.21 34.68 -31.94
C TYR A 303 -19.23 33.16 -32.03
N GLY A 304 -20.40 32.51 -32.16
CA GLY A 304 -20.50 31.06 -32.27
C GLY A 304 -20.02 30.32 -31.01
N VAL A 305 -20.17 30.95 -29.84
CA VAL A 305 -19.75 30.37 -28.55
C VAL A 305 -20.72 29.27 -28.12
N ASP A 306 -20.17 28.13 -27.70
CA ASP A 306 -20.94 27.02 -27.17
C ASP A 306 -21.44 27.34 -25.76
N ILE A 307 -22.77 27.43 -25.63
CA ILE A 307 -23.48 27.67 -24.37
C ILE A 307 -24.20 26.42 -23.86
N VAL A 308 -24.52 26.39 -22.57
CA VAL A 308 -25.26 25.29 -21.92
C VAL A 308 -26.62 25.03 -22.58
N GLY A 309 -27.33 26.10 -22.97
CA GLY A 309 -28.63 26.00 -23.65
C GLY A 309 -29.81 25.73 -22.71
N LYS A 310 -30.98 25.41 -23.30
CA LYS A 310 -32.23 25.22 -22.55
C LYS A 310 -32.17 23.96 -21.70
N MET A 311 -32.48 24.12 -20.42
CA MET A 311 -32.57 23.02 -19.46
C MET A 311 -34.03 22.65 -19.19
N VAL A 312 -34.29 21.34 -19.03
CA VAL A 312 -35.60 20.83 -18.60
C VAL A 312 -35.82 21.25 -17.15
N SER A 313 -36.94 21.93 -16.88
CA SER A 313 -37.28 22.43 -15.55
C SER A 313 -37.90 21.33 -14.70
N GLY A 314 -37.38 21.16 -13.47
CA GLY A 314 -37.95 20.25 -12.47
C GLY A 314 -37.40 18.82 -12.49
N TYR A 315 -37.92 18.02 -11.56
CA TYR A 315 -37.55 16.61 -11.37
C TYR A 315 -38.53 15.67 -12.05
N GLU A 316 -37.98 14.69 -12.76
CA GLU A 316 -38.75 13.60 -13.37
C GLU A 316 -39.08 12.50 -12.35
N ALA A 317 -40.14 11.74 -12.63
CA ALA A 317 -40.53 10.62 -11.79
C ALA A 317 -39.47 9.48 -11.78
N PRO A 318 -39.32 8.75 -10.66
CA PRO A 318 -38.43 7.61 -10.54
C PRO A 318 -38.70 6.56 -11.63
N ILE A 319 -37.65 5.88 -12.06
CA ILE A 319 -37.74 4.79 -13.04
C ILE A 319 -37.11 3.52 -12.48
N ALA A 320 -37.73 2.37 -12.76
CA ALA A 320 -37.15 1.08 -12.41
C ALA A 320 -35.98 0.78 -13.37
N PRO A 321 -34.85 0.27 -12.87
CA PRO A 321 -33.74 -0.13 -13.73
C PRO A 321 -34.10 -1.35 -14.57
N ASP A 322 -33.59 -1.39 -15.80
CA ASP A 322 -33.88 -2.45 -16.76
C ASP A 322 -32.95 -3.66 -16.54
N MET A 323 -33.55 -4.85 -16.42
CA MET A 323 -32.83 -6.09 -16.10
C MET A 323 -32.07 -6.66 -17.31
N ASP A 324 -32.45 -6.33 -18.54
CA ASP A 324 -31.73 -6.77 -19.72
C ASP A 324 -30.48 -5.91 -19.93
N VAL A 325 -30.57 -4.60 -19.65
CA VAL A 325 -29.39 -3.73 -19.57
C VAL A 325 -28.40 -4.23 -18.52
N PHE A 326 -28.86 -4.80 -17.39
CA PHE A 326 -27.96 -5.35 -16.38
C PHE A 326 -27.10 -6.50 -16.91
N LYS A 327 -27.71 -7.43 -17.66
CA LYS A 327 -26.99 -8.59 -18.21
C LYS A 327 -25.91 -8.15 -19.20
N ASP A 328 -26.25 -7.19 -20.06
CA ASP A 328 -25.36 -6.73 -21.13
C ASP A 328 -24.28 -5.75 -20.66
N SER A 329 -24.43 -5.14 -19.47
CA SER A 329 -23.49 -4.15 -18.93
C SER A 329 -22.76 -4.59 -17.66
N ALA A 330 -23.00 -5.79 -17.13
CA ALA A 330 -22.39 -6.27 -15.88
C ALA A 330 -20.86 -6.24 -15.88
N VAL A 331 -20.23 -6.62 -16.99
CA VAL A 331 -18.77 -6.63 -17.14
C VAL A 331 -18.18 -5.21 -17.12
N GLU A 332 -18.92 -4.23 -17.63
CA GLU A 332 -18.50 -2.82 -17.67
C GLU A 332 -18.80 -2.10 -16.34
N ALA A 333 -19.90 -2.46 -15.67
CA ALA A 333 -20.32 -1.86 -14.40
C ALA A 333 -19.38 -2.18 -13.22
N PHE A 334 -18.69 -3.32 -13.25
CA PHE A 334 -17.76 -3.74 -12.18
C PHE A 334 -16.49 -2.86 -12.12
N PRO A 335 -15.74 -2.61 -13.21
CA PRO A 335 -14.67 -1.62 -13.23
C PRO A 335 -15.14 -0.21 -12.85
N ILE A 336 -16.33 0.22 -13.29
CA ILE A 336 -16.93 1.51 -12.91
C ILE A 336 -17.09 1.60 -11.38
N ALA A 337 -17.53 0.51 -10.74
CA ALA A 337 -17.69 0.44 -9.28
C ALA A 337 -16.35 0.58 -8.55
N ILE A 338 -15.32 -0.13 -9.01
CA ILE A 338 -13.97 -0.09 -8.43
C ILE A 338 -13.35 1.29 -8.62
N VAL A 339 -13.35 1.85 -9.83
CA VAL A 339 -12.78 3.18 -10.12
C VAL A 339 -13.51 4.25 -9.32
N GLY A 340 -14.84 4.20 -9.29
CA GLY A 340 -15.64 5.18 -8.56
C GLY A 340 -15.36 5.17 -7.07
N PHE A 341 -15.20 3.99 -6.49
CA PHE A 341 -14.79 3.84 -5.09
C PHE A 341 -13.34 4.27 -4.86
N ALA A 342 -12.40 3.81 -5.68
CA ALA A 342 -10.98 4.05 -5.49
C ALA A 342 -10.61 5.53 -5.58
N VAL A 343 -11.19 6.25 -6.55
CA VAL A 343 -11.05 7.72 -6.64
C VAL A 343 -11.65 8.37 -5.41
N ALA A 344 -12.89 7.99 -5.06
CA ALA A 344 -13.55 8.58 -3.91
C ALA A 344 -12.76 8.41 -2.61
N PHE A 345 -12.32 7.19 -2.34
CA PHE A 345 -11.52 6.85 -1.18
C PHE A 345 -10.17 7.56 -1.19
N SER A 346 -9.47 7.59 -2.34
CA SER A 346 -8.17 8.27 -2.49
C SER A 346 -8.28 9.74 -2.12
N VAL A 347 -9.30 10.44 -2.63
CA VAL A 347 -9.54 11.85 -2.29
C VAL A 347 -9.88 12.00 -0.82
N ALA A 348 -10.79 11.18 -0.31
CA ALA A 348 -11.18 11.21 1.09
C ALA A 348 -9.95 11.03 2.01
N LYS A 349 -9.06 10.10 1.67
CA LYS A 349 -7.82 9.80 2.39
C LYS A 349 -6.87 11.00 2.41
N VAL A 350 -6.64 11.68 1.28
CA VAL A 350 -5.82 12.91 1.22
C VAL A 350 -6.31 13.96 2.23
N TYR A 351 -7.62 14.22 2.28
CA TYR A 351 -8.18 15.20 3.23
C TYR A 351 -8.25 14.68 4.67
N SER A 352 -8.34 13.36 4.87
CA SER A 352 -8.29 12.73 6.19
C SER A 352 -6.94 12.94 6.88
N ILE A 353 -5.85 12.81 6.11
CA ILE A 353 -4.49 13.04 6.57
C ILE A 353 -4.28 14.54 6.82
N LYS A 354 -4.76 15.39 5.90
CA LYS A 354 -4.64 16.85 6.01
C LYS A 354 -5.32 17.42 7.26
N HIS A 355 -6.47 16.86 7.66
CA HIS A 355 -7.27 17.35 8.79
C HIS A 355 -7.32 16.39 9.99
N ASP A 356 -6.43 15.40 10.03
CA ASP A 356 -6.24 14.46 11.14
C ASP A 356 -7.54 13.80 11.64
N TYR A 357 -8.24 13.12 10.72
CA TYR A 357 -9.39 12.27 11.06
C TYR A 357 -9.32 10.92 10.36
N ALA A 358 -9.94 9.90 10.94
CA ALA A 358 -9.97 8.56 10.37
C ALA A 358 -11.12 8.39 9.37
N ILE A 359 -10.90 7.56 8.35
CA ILE A 359 -11.89 7.15 7.35
C ILE A 359 -11.94 5.63 7.30
N ASP A 360 -13.15 5.09 7.19
CA ASP A 360 -13.39 3.65 7.07
C ASP A 360 -13.73 3.29 5.62
N GLY A 361 -12.91 2.43 5.00
CA GLY A 361 -13.11 1.98 3.62
C GLY A 361 -14.38 1.17 3.40
N ASN A 362 -14.81 0.36 4.37
CA ASN A 362 -16.04 -0.42 4.25
C ASN A 362 -17.27 0.49 4.32
N GLN A 363 -17.24 1.47 5.22
CA GLN A 363 -18.32 2.44 5.36
C GLN A 363 -18.43 3.33 4.11
N GLU A 364 -17.30 3.76 3.51
CA GLU A 364 -17.32 4.48 2.25
C GLU A 364 -17.89 3.62 1.10
N LEU A 365 -17.54 2.33 1.00
CA LEU A 365 -18.13 1.41 0.01
C LEU A 365 -19.66 1.33 0.13
N ILE A 366 -20.16 1.17 1.37
CA ILE A 366 -21.61 1.14 1.64
C ILE A 366 -22.24 2.49 1.29
N ALA A 367 -21.63 3.60 1.72
CA ALA A 367 -22.14 4.94 1.48
C ALA A 367 -22.25 5.27 -0.02
N PHE A 368 -21.22 4.96 -0.82
CA PHE A 368 -21.26 5.15 -2.27
C PHE A 368 -22.22 4.18 -2.96
N GLY A 369 -22.27 2.91 -2.54
CA GLY A 369 -23.20 1.93 -3.09
C GLY A 369 -24.66 2.32 -2.92
N VAL A 370 -25.05 2.68 -1.69
CA VAL A 370 -26.41 3.18 -1.42
C VAL A 370 -26.68 4.48 -2.16
N SER A 371 -25.70 5.38 -2.23
CA SER A 371 -25.89 6.67 -2.91
C SER A 371 -26.07 6.54 -4.42
N ASN A 372 -25.38 5.61 -5.06
CA ASN A 372 -25.55 5.33 -6.48
C ASN A 372 -26.85 4.57 -6.77
N ILE A 373 -27.25 3.61 -5.93
CA ILE A 373 -28.57 2.94 -6.03
C ILE A 373 -29.70 3.97 -5.92
N PHE A 374 -29.63 4.83 -4.89
CA PHE A 374 -30.63 5.86 -4.67
C PHE A 374 -30.66 6.87 -5.82
N GLY A 375 -29.50 7.42 -6.21
CA GLY A 375 -29.40 8.35 -7.33
C GLY A 375 -29.91 7.77 -8.67
N ALA A 376 -29.53 6.54 -9.00
CA ALA A 376 -29.98 5.84 -10.21
C ALA A 376 -31.50 5.69 -10.28
N SER A 377 -32.15 5.41 -9.15
CA SER A 377 -33.62 5.30 -9.06
C SER A 377 -34.33 6.59 -9.51
N PHE A 378 -33.65 7.73 -9.35
CA PHE A 378 -34.11 9.05 -9.81
C PHE A 378 -33.38 9.52 -11.08
N ARG A 379 -32.99 8.60 -11.98
CA ARG A 379 -32.37 8.92 -13.29
C ARG A 379 -31.02 9.64 -13.22
N SER A 380 -30.32 9.55 -12.08
CA SER A 380 -28.93 10.00 -12.01
C SER A 380 -28.00 8.96 -12.64
N PHE A 381 -26.82 9.39 -13.02
CA PHE A 381 -25.74 8.50 -13.45
C PHE A 381 -24.66 8.41 -12.36
N ALA A 382 -23.66 7.53 -12.53
CA ALA A 382 -22.74 7.19 -11.45
C ALA A 382 -22.02 8.40 -10.87
N ALA A 383 -22.23 8.56 -9.56
CA ALA A 383 -21.61 9.57 -8.75
C ALA A 383 -20.38 9.01 -8.03
N SER A 384 -19.39 9.87 -7.87
CA SER A 384 -18.21 9.66 -7.04
C SER A 384 -17.81 11.01 -6.43
N THR A 385 -16.63 11.07 -5.81
CA THR A 385 -16.07 12.32 -5.32
C THR A 385 -15.57 13.16 -6.48
N ALA A 386 -16.00 14.42 -6.54
CA ALA A 386 -15.40 15.38 -7.46
C ALA A 386 -14.18 16.05 -6.82
N LEU A 387 -13.03 15.82 -7.47
CA LEU A 387 -11.72 16.38 -7.08
C LEU A 387 -11.78 17.90 -6.91
N SER A 388 -12.22 18.60 -7.95
CA SER A 388 -12.30 20.07 -7.99
C SER A 388 -13.26 20.64 -6.93
N ARG A 389 -14.43 20.03 -6.74
CA ARG A 389 -15.43 20.48 -5.75
C ARG A 389 -14.98 20.30 -4.32
N THR A 390 -14.36 19.16 -4.04
CA THR A 390 -13.79 18.88 -2.72
C THR A 390 -12.68 19.87 -2.40
N ALA A 391 -11.83 20.22 -3.38
CA ALA A 391 -10.81 21.24 -3.22
C ALA A 391 -11.40 22.63 -2.93
N VAL A 392 -12.47 23.02 -3.65
CA VAL A 392 -13.20 24.28 -3.39
C VAL A 392 -13.85 24.27 -2.01
N GLN A 393 -14.44 23.15 -1.61
CA GLN A 393 -15.08 23.00 -0.30
C GLN A 393 -14.07 23.27 0.82
N GLU A 394 -12.90 22.65 0.74
CA GLU A 394 -11.84 22.82 1.73
C GLU A 394 -11.20 24.21 1.69
N SER A 395 -10.88 24.75 0.50
CA SER A 395 -10.30 26.08 0.38
C SER A 395 -11.24 27.18 0.85
N SER A 396 -12.56 26.95 0.72
CA SER A 396 -13.60 27.88 1.18
C SER A 396 -13.85 27.82 2.69
N GLY A 397 -13.14 26.95 3.41
CA GLY A 397 -13.27 26.80 4.86
C GLY A 397 -14.36 25.84 5.31
N GLY A 398 -14.89 25.01 4.40
CA GLY A 398 -15.83 23.93 4.75
C GLY A 398 -15.15 22.86 5.59
N ARG A 399 -15.80 22.43 6.67
CA ARG A 399 -15.28 21.47 7.65
C ARG A 399 -16.14 20.22 7.79
N THR A 400 -17.41 20.28 7.37
CA THR A 400 -18.35 19.17 7.51
C THR A 400 -19.21 18.94 6.27
N GLN A 401 -19.92 17.80 6.27
CA GLN A 401 -20.85 17.45 5.19
C GLN A 401 -22.10 18.33 5.13
N ILE A 402 -22.29 19.26 6.07
CA ILE A 402 -23.31 20.31 5.96
C ILE A 402 -23.05 21.17 4.70
N ALA A 403 -21.78 21.43 4.36
CA ALA A 403 -21.44 22.10 3.11
C ALA A 403 -21.93 21.29 1.88
N GLY A 404 -21.79 19.96 1.91
CA GLY A 404 -22.32 19.06 0.88
C GLY A 404 -23.85 19.08 0.79
N LEU A 405 -24.55 19.11 1.93
CA LEU A 405 -26.02 19.24 1.95
C LEU A 405 -26.49 20.58 1.37
N ILE A 406 -25.84 21.69 1.75
CA ILE A 406 -26.14 23.02 1.20
C ILE A 406 -25.86 23.06 -0.31
N SER A 407 -24.77 22.41 -0.75
CA SER A 407 -24.47 22.23 -2.18
C SER A 407 -25.59 21.47 -2.91
N ALA A 408 -26.14 20.41 -2.32
CA ALA A 408 -27.28 19.67 -2.89
C ALA A 408 -28.54 20.54 -2.94
N MET A 409 -28.85 21.28 -1.87
CA MET A 409 -29.98 22.21 -1.85
C MET A 409 -29.84 23.31 -2.93
N MET A 410 -28.62 23.78 -3.18
CA MET A 410 -28.36 24.72 -4.27
C MET A 410 -28.63 24.11 -5.64
N ALA A 411 -28.19 22.87 -5.88
CA ALA A 411 -28.51 22.15 -7.12
C ALA A 411 -30.03 21.97 -7.31
N MET A 412 -30.78 21.71 -6.23
CA MET A 412 -32.24 21.63 -6.24
C MET A 412 -32.89 22.96 -6.63
N ILE A 413 -32.47 24.07 -6.01
CA ILE A 413 -32.99 25.42 -6.31
C ILE A 413 -32.73 25.76 -7.78
N VAL A 414 -31.55 25.44 -8.30
CA VAL A 414 -31.22 25.72 -9.70
C VAL A 414 -32.04 24.86 -10.66
N THR A 415 -32.23 23.58 -10.37
CA THR A 415 -33.02 22.67 -11.21
C THR A 415 -34.49 23.09 -11.32
N VAL A 416 -35.06 23.62 -10.23
CA VAL A 416 -36.49 23.97 -10.16
C VAL A 416 -36.76 25.43 -10.55
N ALA A 417 -35.89 26.37 -10.18
CA ALA A 417 -36.19 27.80 -10.26
C ALA A 417 -35.19 28.61 -11.10
N LEU A 418 -33.89 28.34 -11.02
CA LEU A 418 -32.86 29.22 -11.61
C LEU A 418 -32.22 28.69 -12.90
N GLY A 419 -32.74 27.60 -13.47
CA GLY A 419 -32.17 26.99 -14.68
C GLY A 419 -32.08 27.97 -15.86
N PHE A 420 -33.07 28.84 -16.03
CA PHE A 420 -33.08 29.84 -17.10
C PHE A 420 -31.91 30.84 -17.02
N LEU A 421 -31.38 31.11 -15.82
CA LEU A 421 -30.24 32.02 -15.65
C LEU A 421 -28.93 31.41 -16.15
N LEU A 422 -28.85 30.10 -16.30
CA LEU A 422 -27.62 29.43 -16.73
C LEU A 422 -27.62 29.07 -18.22
N GLU A 423 -28.74 29.28 -18.93
CA GLU A 423 -28.83 29.07 -20.38
C GLU A 423 -27.74 29.80 -21.18
N PRO A 424 -27.46 31.11 -20.95
CA PRO A 424 -26.47 31.85 -21.74
C PRO A 424 -25.02 31.58 -21.30
N LEU A 425 -24.77 30.67 -20.36
CA LEU A 425 -23.43 30.47 -19.81
C LEU A 425 -22.50 29.78 -20.83
N PRO A 426 -21.33 30.37 -21.15
CA PRO A 426 -20.34 29.73 -22.02
C PRO A 426 -19.69 28.50 -21.37
N THR A 427 -19.53 27.44 -22.15
CA THR A 427 -18.89 26.19 -21.69
C THR A 427 -17.38 26.35 -21.42
N SER A 428 -16.72 27.31 -22.08
CA SER A 428 -15.30 27.67 -21.86
C SER A 428 -15.00 28.17 -20.45
N VAL A 429 -15.95 28.87 -19.83
CA VAL A 429 -15.86 29.30 -18.42
C VAL A 429 -15.84 28.10 -17.47
N LEU A 430 -16.64 27.08 -17.77
CA LEU A 430 -16.71 25.84 -16.97
C LEU A 430 -15.35 25.14 -16.96
N GLY A 431 -14.76 24.97 -18.15
CA GLY A 431 -13.44 24.35 -18.33
C GLY A 431 -12.34 25.12 -17.59
N ALA A 432 -12.32 26.45 -17.72
CA ALA A 432 -11.36 27.32 -17.03
C ALA A 432 -11.41 27.17 -15.50
N LEU A 433 -12.61 27.19 -14.91
CA LEU A 433 -12.80 27.05 -13.46
C LEU A 433 -12.33 25.68 -12.97
N VAL A 434 -12.63 24.60 -13.70
CA VAL A 434 -12.17 23.25 -13.36
C VAL A 434 -10.64 23.20 -13.32
N ILE A 435 -9.96 23.73 -14.36
CA ILE A 435 -8.50 23.72 -14.48
C ILE A 435 -7.84 24.42 -13.30
N VAL A 436 -8.27 25.64 -12.95
CA VAL A 436 -7.67 26.40 -11.84
C VAL A 436 -7.83 25.66 -10.50
N ASN A 437 -8.95 24.98 -10.31
CA ASN A 437 -9.24 24.23 -9.09
C ASN A 437 -8.44 22.93 -8.94
N LEU A 438 -7.79 22.44 -10.00
CA LEU A 438 -6.93 21.25 -9.96
C LEU A 438 -5.50 21.54 -9.49
N LYS A 439 -5.12 22.83 -9.35
CA LYS A 439 -3.77 23.26 -8.94
C LYS A 439 -3.26 22.51 -7.71
N GLY A 440 -4.08 22.35 -6.68
CA GLY A 440 -3.67 21.70 -5.42
C GLY A 440 -3.23 20.25 -5.60
N MET A 441 -3.89 19.51 -6.50
CA MET A 441 -3.57 18.11 -6.79
C MET A 441 -2.38 17.99 -7.73
N LEU A 442 -2.28 18.87 -8.73
CA LEU A 442 -1.11 18.90 -9.63
C LEU A 442 0.18 19.28 -8.88
N MET A 443 0.09 20.07 -7.80
CA MET A 443 1.23 20.43 -6.96
C MET A 443 1.84 19.25 -6.18
N GLN A 444 1.15 18.11 -6.07
CA GLN A 444 1.69 16.88 -5.47
C GLN A 444 2.91 16.35 -6.24
N PHE A 445 3.11 16.74 -7.51
CA PHE A 445 4.32 16.45 -8.27
C PHE A 445 5.62 16.94 -7.59
N ARG A 446 5.51 17.92 -6.68
CA ARG A 446 6.64 18.41 -5.87
C ARG A 446 7.14 17.42 -4.81
N GLU A 447 6.42 16.32 -4.58
CA GLU A 447 6.83 15.25 -3.66
C GLU A 447 7.97 14.38 -4.25
N ILE A 448 8.08 14.28 -5.57
CA ILE A 448 9.06 13.40 -6.24
C ILE A 448 10.51 13.67 -5.80
N PRO A 449 11.02 14.92 -5.80
CA PRO A 449 12.40 15.18 -5.40
C PRO A 449 12.66 14.87 -3.91
N TYR A 450 11.63 15.00 -3.08
CA TYR A 450 11.69 14.65 -1.66
C TYR A 450 11.76 13.12 -1.50
N LEU A 451 10.87 12.38 -2.15
CA LEU A 451 10.84 10.91 -2.11
C LEU A 451 12.15 10.32 -2.67
N TRP A 452 12.64 10.82 -3.81
CA TRP A 452 13.88 10.34 -4.41
C TRP A 452 15.11 10.48 -3.49
N ARG A 453 15.16 11.55 -2.68
CA ARG A 453 16.26 11.79 -1.74
C ARG A 453 16.14 10.96 -0.46
N ARG A 454 14.93 10.56 -0.06
CA ARG A 454 14.67 9.90 1.22
C ARG A 454 14.46 8.39 1.08
N ASP A 455 13.58 7.96 0.19
CA ASP A 455 13.19 6.57 0.02
C ASP A 455 12.87 6.26 -1.46
N LYS A 456 13.84 5.66 -2.16
CA LYS A 456 13.75 5.40 -3.60
C LYS A 456 12.60 4.45 -3.99
N PRO A 457 12.32 3.35 -3.27
CA PRO A 457 11.20 2.47 -3.61
C PRO A 457 9.83 3.18 -3.53
N GLU A 458 9.62 4.05 -2.53
CA GLU A 458 8.39 4.86 -2.46
C GLU A 458 8.27 5.82 -3.65
N CYS A 459 9.39 6.39 -4.11
CA CYS A 459 9.42 7.19 -5.33
C CYS A 459 9.04 6.37 -6.58
N VAL A 460 9.45 5.09 -6.65
CA VAL A 460 9.08 4.19 -7.74
C VAL A 460 7.58 3.89 -7.72
N VAL A 461 6.99 3.66 -6.55
CA VAL A 461 5.54 3.46 -6.40
C VAL A 461 4.78 4.71 -6.86
N TRP A 462 5.18 5.90 -6.43
CA TRP A 462 4.54 7.16 -6.83
C TRP A 462 4.61 7.37 -8.35
N VAL A 463 5.82 7.28 -8.94
CA VAL A 463 6.03 7.52 -10.38
C VAL A 463 5.35 6.44 -11.22
N GLY A 464 5.46 5.17 -10.82
CA GLY A 464 4.86 4.05 -11.52
C GLY A 464 3.33 4.12 -11.50
N THR A 465 2.72 4.49 -10.36
CA THR A 465 1.27 4.70 -10.25
C THR A 465 0.82 5.86 -11.14
N CYS A 466 1.51 7.00 -11.07
CA CYS A 466 1.18 8.19 -11.84
C CYS A 466 1.27 7.94 -13.36
N LEU A 467 2.38 7.38 -13.83
CA LEU A 467 2.58 7.04 -15.25
C LEU A 467 1.62 5.95 -15.72
N GLY A 468 1.43 4.90 -14.91
CA GLY A 468 0.48 3.83 -15.21
C GLY A 468 -0.94 4.37 -15.38
N ALA A 469 -1.39 5.23 -14.47
CA ALA A 469 -2.73 5.84 -14.53
C ALA A 469 -2.91 6.84 -15.67
N ILE A 470 -1.87 7.62 -16.02
CA ILE A 470 -1.92 8.53 -17.18
C ILE A 470 -2.00 7.73 -18.48
N LEU A 471 -1.16 6.72 -18.65
CA LEU A 471 -1.01 6.01 -19.93
C LEU A 471 -2.06 4.91 -20.14
N LEU A 472 -2.36 4.10 -19.13
CA LEU A 472 -3.22 2.92 -19.29
C LEU A 472 -4.69 3.20 -18.96
N GLY A 473 -4.97 4.30 -18.24
CA GLY A 473 -6.28 4.60 -17.67
C GLY A 473 -6.26 4.50 -16.14
N LEU A 474 -7.26 5.09 -15.47
CA LEU A 474 -7.30 5.15 -14.01
C LEU A 474 -7.53 3.77 -13.36
N ASP A 475 -8.35 2.92 -13.97
CA ASP A 475 -8.60 1.55 -13.53
C ASP A 475 -7.33 0.70 -13.54
N ILE A 476 -6.67 0.59 -14.70
CA ILE A 476 -5.47 -0.23 -14.87
C ILE A 476 -4.30 0.40 -14.10
N GLY A 477 -4.20 1.73 -14.10
CA GLY A 477 -3.16 2.45 -13.36
C GLY A 477 -3.19 2.22 -11.85
N LEU A 478 -4.39 2.14 -11.26
CA LEU A 478 -4.53 1.78 -9.85
C LEU A 478 -4.04 0.35 -9.59
N ALA A 479 -4.40 -0.61 -10.45
CA ALA A 479 -3.93 -1.99 -10.33
C ALA A 479 -2.40 -2.11 -10.44
N VAL A 480 -1.80 -1.36 -11.37
CA VAL A 480 -0.34 -1.26 -11.52
C VAL A 480 0.29 -0.66 -10.25
N GLY A 481 -0.27 0.42 -9.72
CA GLY A 481 0.21 1.04 -8.48
C GLY A 481 0.19 0.08 -7.30
N LEU A 482 -0.94 -0.61 -7.08
CA LEU A 482 -1.09 -1.60 -6.01
C LEU A 482 -0.11 -2.78 -6.19
N GLY A 483 0.08 -3.23 -7.44
CA GLY A 483 1.06 -4.26 -7.77
C GLY A 483 2.50 -3.85 -7.42
N LEU A 484 2.88 -2.61 -7.77
CA LEU A 484 4.22 -2.06 -7.47
C LEU A 484 4.43 -1.87 -5.95
N GLU A 485 3.40 -1.44 -5.23
CA GLU A 485 3.45 -1.29 -3.77
C GLU A 485 3.66 -2.64 -3.07
N LEU A 486 2.82 -3.64 -3.41
CA LEU A 486 2.95 -4.99 -2.86
C LEU A 486 4.31 -5.62 -3.20
N LEU A 487 4.78 -5.46 -4.44
CA LEU A 487 6.08 -5.95 -4.87
C LEU A 487 7.22 -5.31 -4.08
N THR A 488 7.13 -4.01 -3.78
CA THR A 488 8.11 -3.29 -2.96
C THR A 488 8.17 -3.84 -1.54
N VAL A 489 7.02 -4.14 -0.94
CA VAL A 489 6.94 -4.77 0.39
C VAL A 489 7.58 -6.17 0.36
N ILE A 490 7.29 -6.96 -0.66
CA ILE A 490 7.87 -8.31 -0.85
C ILE A 490 9.40 -8.22 -0.95
N PHE A 491 9.93 -7.32 -1.77
CA PHE A 491 11.39 -7.16 -1.92
C PHE A 491 12.07 -6.69 -0.62
N ARG A 492 11.45 -5.78 0.13
CA ARG A 492 11.96 -5.33 1.43
C ARG A 492 11.99 -6.47 2.46
N ALA A 493 10.99 -7.35 2.46
CA ALA A 493 10.96 -8.52 3.34
C ALA A 493 11.93 -9.63 2.91
N GLN A 494 12.16 -9.77 1.60
CA GLN A 494 13.05 -10.78 1.03
C GLN A 494 14.54 -10.47 1.27
N PHE A 495 14.92 -9.19 1.19
CA PHE A 495 16.33 -8.76 1.28
C PHE A 495 16.60 -7.86 2.50
N PRO A 496 16.44 -8.37 3.74
CA PRO A 496 16.74 -7.59 4.93
C PRO A 496 18.25 -7.41 5.13
N ARG A 497 18.62 -6.31 5.79
CA ARG A 497 20.02 -6.05 6.18
C ARG A 497 20.39 -6.87 7.41
N CYS A 498 20.94 -8.05 7.22
CA CYS A 498 21.48 -8.87 8.31
C CYS A 498 22.71 -8.22 8.93
N SER A 499 22.87 -8.36 10.25
CA SER A 499 23.98 -7.77 11.02
C SER A 499 24.67 -8.83 11.87
N VAL A 500 25.97 -8.66 12.10
CA VAL A 500 26.74 -9.46 13.04
C VAL A 500 26.96 -8.60 14.28
N LEU A 501 26.46 -9.09 15.41
CA LEU A 501 26.51 -8.36 16.67
C LEU A 501 27.81 -8.63 17.42
N ALA A 502 28.29 -7.63 18.14
CA ALA A 502 29.43 -7.75 19.03
C ALA A 502 29.20 -6.91 20.31
N ASN A 503 29.96 -7.21 21.36
CA ASN A 503 29.72 -6.72 22.72
C ASN A 503 30.42 -5.37 22.96
N ILE A 504 29.73 -4.45 23.65
CA ILE A 504 30.36 -3.25 24.20
C ILE A 504 30.99 -3.61 25.56
N PRO A 505 32.32 -3.45 25.72
CA PRO A 505 33.04 -3.89 26.92
C PRO A 505 32.42 -3.40 28.23
N GLY A 506 32.27 -4.30 29.20
CA GLY A 506 31.75 -3.99 30.53
C GLY A 506 30.23 -3.80 30.58
N THR A 507 29.50 -4.12 29.51
CA THR A 507 28.04 -4.01 29.44
C THR A 507 27.39 -5.25 28.84
N ASP A 508 26.09 -5.39 29.04
CA ASP A 508 25.20 -6.38 28.42
C ASP A 508 24.70 -5.93 27.02
N LEU A 509 25.28 -4.87 26.45
CA LEU A 509 24.85 -4.29 25.18
C LEU A 509 25.57 -4.92 23.99
N TYR A 510 24.80 -5.40 23.03
CA TYR A 510 25.29 -5.98 21.77
C TYR A 510 24.78 -5.14 20.61
N ARG A 511 25.69 -4.70 19.74
CA ARG A 511 25.41 -3.80 18.61
C ARG A 511 26.11 -4.30 17.35
N ASP A 512 25.68 -3.78 16.19
CA ASP A 512 26.34 -4.10 14.93
C ASP A 512 27.81 -3.71 15.02
N ARG A 513 28.68 -4.66 14.66
CA ARG A 513 30.12 -4.47 14.61
C ARG A 513 30.53 -3.24 13.78
N LYS A 514 29.78 -2.88 12.74
CA LYS A 514 30.13 -1.79 11.82
C LYS A 514 29.79 -0.40 12.35
N ASP A 515 28.91 -0.31 13.35
CA ASP A 515 28.33 0.96 13.79
C ASP A 515 29.18 1.69 14.85
N TYR A 516 30.05 0.97 15.57
CA TYR A 516 30.81 1.54 16.69
C TYR A 516 32.28 1.12 16.69
N LEU A 517 33.16 2.03 17.12
CA LEU A 517 34.61 1.81 17.19
C LEU A 517 35.04 0.92 18.37
N ASN A 518 34.40 1.08 19.54
CA ASN A 518 34.76 0.38 20.77
C ASN A 518 33.86 -0.85 21.01
N ILE A 519 34.01 -1.85 20.15
CA ILE A 519 33.26 -3.11 20.23
C ILE A 519 34.23 -4.30 20.18
N VAL A 520 33.96 -5.33 20.98
CA VAL A 520 34.75 -6.56 21.05
C VAL A 520 33.90 -7.74 20.58
N GLU A 521 34.42 -8.44 19.56
CA GLU A 521 33.81 -9.69 19.08
C GLU A 521 34.22 -10.84 20.03
N PRO A 522 33.27 -11.58 20.61
CA PRO A 522 33.61 -12.68 21.51
C PRO A 522 34.36 -13.77 20.76
N THR A 523 35.52 -14.16 21.26
CA THR A 523 36.36 -15.20 20.66
C THR A 523 35.62 -16.54 20.57
N GLY A 524 35.55 -17.14 19.38
CA GLY A 524 34.92 -18.44 19.17
C GLY A 524 33.38 -18.43 19.12
N VAL A 525 32.74 -17.26 19.23
CA VAL A 525 31.28 -17.11 19.15
C VAL A 525 30.90 -16.15 18.04
N LYS A 526 29.91 -16.53 17.21
CA LYS A 526 29.31 -15.63 16.22
C LYS A 526 27.87 -15.35 16.60
N ILE A 527 27.50 -14.07 16.57
CA ILE A 527 26.15 -13.61 16.91
C ILE A 527 25.54 -12.98 15.66
N PHE A 528 24.49 -13.61 15.13
CA PHE A 528 23.87 -13.22 13.88
C PHE A 528 22.43 -12.76 14.12
N ARG A 529 22.11 -11.55 13.65
CA ARG A 529 20.78 -10.95 13.79
C ARG A 529 20.13 -10.77 12.42
N ILE A 530 18.89 -11.26 12.31
CA ILE A 530 18.02 -11.06 11.14
C ILE A 530 16.83 -10.16 11.51
N PRO A 531 16.74 -8.93 10.95
CA PRO A 531 15.64 -8.02 11.22
C PRO A 531 14.44 -8.26 10.28
N SER A 532 13.95 -9.49 10.14
CA SER A 532 12.84 -9.84 9.25
C SER A 532 12.16 -11.15 9.66
N PRO A 533 10.85 -11.35 9.37
CA PRO A 533 10.25 -12.69 9.39
C PRO A 533 11.00 -13.64 8.46
N ILE A 534 10.99 -14.93 8.78
CA ILE A 534 11.65 -15.96 7.97
C ILE A 534 10.55 -16.83 7.33
N PHE A 535 10.53 -16.88 6.01
CA PHE A 535 9.50 -17.58 5.24
C PHE A 535 10.09 -18.14 3.95
N PHE A 536 9.28 -18.83 3.15
CA PHE A 536 9.73 -19.54 1.96
C PHE A 536 10.56 -18.68 0.98
N ALA A 537 10.30 -17.37 0.88
CA ALA A 537 10.98 -16.52 -0.09
C ALA A 537 12.38 -16.06 0.34
N ASN A 538 12.68 -16.05 1.65
CA ASN A 538 13.93 -15.50 2.18
C ASN A 538 14.78 -16.49 2.99
N ILE A 539 14.32 -17.73 3.18
CA ILE A 539 15.08 -18.75 3.91
C ILE A 539 16.44 -19.06 3.25
N GLU A 540 16.52 -19.11 1.92
CA GLU A 540 17.79 -19.34 1.23
C GLU A 540 18.71 -18.12 1.35
N PHE A 541 18.16 -16.90 1.26
CA PHE A 541 18.90 -15.66 1.53
C PHE A 541 19.46 -15.63 2.96
N PHE A 542 18.66 -16.06 3.95
CA PHE A 542 19.11 -16.19 5.34
C PHE A 542 20.28 -17.16 5.45
N LYS A 543 20.18 -18.35 4.83
CA LYS A 543 21.24 -19.36 4.84
C LYS A 543 22.53 -18.87 4.20
N ASP A 544 22.44 -18.22 3.04
CA ASP A 544 23.60 -17.65 2.34
C ASP A 544 24.28 -16.56 3.18
N LYS A 545 23.49 -15.65 3.78
CA LYS A 545 24.01 -14.60 4.64
C LYS A 545 24.60 -15.12 5.94
N LEU A 546 24.05 -16.21 6.49
CA LEU A 546 24.60 -16.88 7.66
C LEU A 546 25.94 -17.53 7.34
N VAL A 547 26.06 -18.20 6.18
CA VAL A 547 27.31 -18.78 5.68
C VAL A 547 28.36 -17.69 5.45
N GLU A 548 27.98 -16.55 4.87
CA GLU A 548 28.86 -15.38 4.69
C GLU A 548 29.32 -14.80 6.03
N ALA A 549 28.43 -14.71 7.03
CA ALA A 549 28.74 -14.18 8.34
C ALA A 549 29.69 -15.08 9.16
N VAL A 550 29.53 -16.40 9.01
CA VAL A 550 30.35 -17.40 9.69
C VAL A 550 31.70 -17.62 8.96
N GLY A 551 31.74 -17.42 7.65
CA GLY A 551 32.96 -17.51 6.84
C GLY A 551 33.27 -18.90 6.27
N PHE A 552 32.42 -19.89 6.53
CA PHE A 552 32.52 -21.23 5.94
C PHE A 552 31.14 -21.83 5.71
N ASN A 553 31.05 -22.77 4.75
CA ASN A 553 29.81 -23.49 4.48
C ASN A 553 29.80 -24.83 5.26
N PRO A 554 28.87 -25.04 6.21
CA PRO A 554 28.86 -26.22 7.08
C PRO A 554 28.70 -27.52 6.29
N LEU A 555 27.89 -27.54 5.23
CA LEU A 555 27.73 -28.71 4.36
C LEU A 555 29.03 -29.07 3.64
N ARG A 556 29.83 -28.08 3.21
CA ARG A 556 31.14 -28.35 2.59
C ARG A 556 32.14 -28.92 3.60
N VAL A 557 32.13 -28.42 4.83
CA VAL A 557 32.97 -28.95 5.93
C VAL A 557 32.58 -30.39 6.22
N LEU A 558 31.29 -30.67 6.37
CA LEU A 558 30.75 -32.01 6.62
C LEU A 558 31.16 -33.01 5.52
N ARG A 559 30.99 -32.64 4.24
CA ARG A 559 31.40 -33.48 3.11
C ARG A 559 32.90 -33.79 3.12
N LYS A 560 33.75 -32.80 3.42
CA LYS A 560 35.20 -33.01 3.50
C LYS A 560 35.59 -33.87 4.72
N ARG A 561 34.96 -33.67 5.88
CA ARG A 561 35.13 -34.53 7.06
C ARG A 561 34.74 -35.98 6.76
N ASN A 562 33.59 -36.21 6.13
CA ASN A 562 33.15 -37.56 5.75
C ASN A 562 34.09 -38.22 4.73
N LYS A 563 34.62 -37.45 3.76
CA LYS A 563 35.61 -37.95 2.79
C LYS A 563 36.94 -38.28 3.47
N ALA A 564 37.39 -37.45 4.40
CA ALA A 564 38.59 -37.69 5.21
C ALA A 564 38.40 -38.93 6.09
N PHE A 565 37.24 -39.06 6.72
CA PHE A 565 36.88 -40.20 7.55
C PHE A 565 36.97 -41.52 6.78
N ARG A 566 36.33 -41.62 5.61
CA ARG A 566 36.41 -42.81 4.75
C ARG A 566 37.84 -43.14 4.31
N LYS A 567 38.73 -42.14 4.16
CA LYS A 567 40.14 -42.38 3.86
C LYS A 567 40.90 -42.93 5.08
N ILE A 568 40.67 -42.37 6.27
CA ILE A 568 41.28 -42.82 7.51
C ILE A 568 40.83 -44.26 7.82
N GLU A 569 39.55 -44.56 7.65
CA GLU A 569 38.99 -45.90 7.81
C GLU A 569 39.66 -46.91 6.87
N LYS A 570 39.81 -46.55 5.58
CA LYS A 570 40.57 -47.38 4.62
C LYS A 570 42.03 -47.59 5.03
N LEU A 571 42.72 -46.54 5.49
CA LEU A 571 44.12 -46.64 5.93
C LEU A 571 44.26 -47.52 7.17
N LEU A 572 43.30 -47.47 8.09
CA LEU A 572 43.27 -48.32 9.28
C LEU A 572 43.01 -49.78 8.93
N GLN A 573 42.09 -50.06 8.00
CA GLN A 573 41.86 -51.41 7.47
C GLN A 573 43.07 -51.95 6.70
N THR A 574 43.82 -51.08 6.01
CA THR A 574 45.04 -51.48 5.30
C THR A 574 46.21 -51.77 6.25
N ASN A 575 46.27 -51.10 7.41
CA ASN A 575 47.32 -51.32 8.41
C ASN A 575 47.04 -52.50 9.37
N SER A 576 45.81 -53.00 9.46
CA SER A 576 45.49 -54.23 10.20
C SER A 576 45.86 -55.51 9.43
N ASP A 577 46.07 -55.39 8.13
CA ASP A 577 46.41 -56.49 7.22
C ASP A 577 47.86 -56.34 6.72
N ASP A 578 48.86 -56.53 7.58
CA ASP A 578 50.26 -56.57 7.12
C ASP A 578 50.89 -57.92 7.48
N ILE A 579 50.80 -58.87 6.54
CA ILE A 579 51.83 -59.85 6.11
C ILE A 579 51.34 -60.43 4.76
N THR A 580 51.69 -59.81 3.63
CA THR A 580 52.46 -60.47 2.57
C THR A 580 52.94 -59.49 1.49
N GLU A 581 54.18 -59.75 1.10
CA GLU A 581 55.05 -59.00 0.21
C GLU A 581 54.58 -59.04 -1.27
N LYS A 582 53.92 -57.98 -1.75
CA LYS A 582 53.98 -57.40 -3.14
C LYS A 582 52.75 -56.55 -3.46
N GLY A 583 52.90 -55.23 -3.39
CA GLY A 583 51.84 -54.34 -3.89
C GLY A 583 52.10 -52.83 -3.81
N LEU A 584 53.34 -52.39 -3.61
CA LEU A 584 53.64 -50.99 -3.26
C LEU A 584 54.10 -50.12 -4.45
N ARG A 585 53.45 -50.18 -5.62
CA ARG A 585 53.90 -49.36 -6.77
C ARG A 585 52.88 -48.62 -7.63
N ASN A 586 51.57 -48.66 -7.38
CA ASN A 586 50.59 -47.99 -8.25
C ASN A 586 49.50 -47.17 -7.54
N LEU A 587 49.87 -46.20 -6.70
CA LEU A 587 48.87 -45.29 -6.08
C LEU A 587 49.20 -43.79 -6.15
N PHE A 588 50.12 -43.39 -7.03
CA PHE A 588 50.27 -41.99 -7.41
C PHE A 588 49.87 -41.76 -8.87
N SER A 589 49.07 -40.72 -9.06
CA SER A 589 48.55 -40.12 -10.30
C SER A 589 47.16 -40.58 -10.77
N LYS A 590 46.15 -39.82 -10.34
CA LYS A 590 45.17 -39.17 -11.23
C LYS A 590 44.35 -38.13 -10.45
N PRO A 591 44.19 -36.89 -10.95
CA PRO A 591 43.12 -36.01 -10.48
C PRO A 591 41.80 -36.66 -10.92
N THR A 592 40.83 -36.76 -10.01
CA THR A 592 39.48 -37.22 -10.35
C THR A 592 38.53 -36.04 -10.22
N ASP A 593 37.87 -35.75 -11.34
CA ASP A 593 36.92 -34.67 -11.55
C ASP A 593 35.79 -34.65 -10.51
N ASP A 594 35.37 -33.43 -10.19
CA ASP A 594 34.12 -33.11 -9.51
C ASP A 594 32.95 -33.57 -10.39
N SER A 595 32.34 -34.72 -10.07
CA SER A 595 31.02 -35.06 -10.60
C SER A 595 30.15 -35.76 -9.56
N ASP A 596 28.87 -35.41 -9.61
CA ASP A 596 27.83 -35.62 -8.62
C ASP A 596 27.70 -37.06 -8.11
N MET A 597 27.73 -37.21 -6.79
CA MET A 597 27.23 -38.38 -6.08
C MET A 597 25.92 -38.02 -5.39
N ASN A 598 24.89 -38.84 -5.65
CA ASN A 598 23.53 -38.71 -5.17
C ASN A 598 23.43 -38.48 -3.65
N MET A 599 22.46 -37.64 -3.28
CA MET A 599 22.17 -37.11 -1.94
C MET A 599 21.71 -38.15 -0.88
N LYS A 600 21.70 -39.45 -1.20
CA LYS A 600 21.08 -40.48 -0.35
C LYS A 600 22.01 -41.24 0.61
N ASP A 601 23.33 -41.00 0.58
CA ASP A 601 24.27 -41.73 1.45
C ASP A 601 25.13 -40.78 2.31
N LEU A 602 24.54 -40.20 3.36
CA LEU A 602 25.30 -39.59 4.47
C LEU A 602 25.65 -40.71 5.50
N PRO A 603 26.92 -40.87 5.90
CA PRO A 603 27.37 -42.01 6.71
C PRO A 603 27.06 -41.85 8.22
N ALA A 604 27.15 -43.00 8.89
CA ALA A 604 26.87 -43.34 10.29
C ALA A 604 27.36 -42.36 11.37
N ASP A 605 26.68 -42.42 12.51
CA ASP A 605 26.92 -41.66 13.72
C ASP A 605 28.41 -41.72 14.13
N LEU A 606 29.03 -40.56 14.32
CA LEU A 606 30.47 -40.41 14.64
C LEU A 606 30.82 -40.94 16.05
N LYS A 607 29.84 -41.51 16.76
CA LYS A 607 29.92 -41.99 18.14
C LYS A 607 30.45 -43.42 18.28
N ASP A 608 30.54 -44.17 17.18
CA ASP A 608 30.87 -45.60 17.20
C ASP A 608 32.38 -45.91 17.07
N LEU A 609 33.27 -44.91 17.20
CA LEU A 609 34.72 -45.12 17.22
C LEU A 609 35.32 -45.09 18.64
N PRO A 610 36.38 -45.88 18.88
CA PRO A 610 37.09 -45.87 20.17
C PRO A 610 37.94 -44.60 20.42
N PHE A 611 37.96 -43.62 19.50
CA PHE A 611 38.73 -42.38 19.64
C PHE A 611 38.05 -41.17 18.98
N ARG A 612 38.26 -39.98 19.59
CA ARG A 612 37.72 -38.69 19.13
C ARG A 612 38.74 -37.99 18.23
N VAL A 613 38.37 -37.70 16.98
CA VAL A 613 39.27 -37.03 16.01
C VAL A 613 39.24 -35.52 16.21
N ASP A 614 40.41 -34.91 16.44
CA ASP A 614 40.55 -33.45 16.43
C ASP A 614 40.73 -32.95 15.00
N TRP A 615 39.66 -32.39 14.43
CA TRP A 615 39.62 -31.89 13.06
C TRP A 615 40.41 -30.59 12.85
N ASN A 616 40.85 -29.93 13.92
CA ASN A 616 41.64 -28.70 13.84
C ASN A 616 43.17 -28.97 13.85
N ALA A 617 43.59 -30.19 14.21
CA ALA A 617 44.98 -30.64 14.17
C ALA A 617 45.42 -31.02 12.73
N GLU A 618 46.74 -31.09 12.50
CA GLU A 618 47.29 -31.60 11.24
C GLU A 618 47.06 -33.11 11.15
N LEU A 619 46.18 -33.53 10.23
CA LEU A 619 45.86 -34.93 9.98
C LEU A 619 46.94 -35.60 9.12
N ALA A 620 47.26 -36.86 9.40
CA ALA A 620 48.25 -37.63 8.66
C ALA A 620 47.83 -37.82 7.18
N GLY A 621 48.80 -37.71 6.24
CA GLY A 621 48.62 -38.10 4.83
C GLY A 621 48.03 -37.06 3.86
N ASN A 622 48.44 -35.78 3.94
CA ASN A 622 47.96 -34.70 3.04
C ASN A 622 46.42 -34.53 3.02
N ILE A 623 45.71 -34.95 4.07
CA ILE A 623 44.26 -34.83 4.17
C ILE A 623 43.91 -33.44 4.73
N GLY A 624 43.63 -32.48 3.83
CA GLY A 624 43.19 -31.12 4.21
C GLY A 624 41.69 -31.04 4.50
N VAL A 625 41.31 -30.84 5.75
CA VAL A 625 39.93 -30.51 6.17
C VAL A 625 39.85 -29.01 6.53
N PRO A 626 38.77 -28.29 6.18
CA PRO A 626 38.65 -26.88 6.55
C PRO A 626 38.55 -26.75 8.07
N ARG A 627 39.36 -25.85 8.64
CA ARG A 627 39.30 -25.52 10.07
C ARG A 627 38.00 -24.78 10.40
N VAL A 628 37.47 -25.05 11.57
CA VAL A 628 36.27 -24.38 12.10
C VAL A 628 36.69 -23.66 13.38
N ASP A 629 36.78 -22.33 13.30
CA ASP A 629 37.30 -21.49 14.38
C ASP A 629 36.23 -21.04 15.38
N ILE A 630 34.97 -21.42 15.17
CA ILE A 630 33.84 -21.12 16.04
C ILE A 630 33.41 -22.37 16.80
N HIS A 631 33.03 -22.19 18.07
CA HIS A 631 32.42 -23.25 18.88
C HIS A 631 30.93 -23.02 19.11
N SER A 632 30.45 -21.77 19.04
CA SER A 632 29.04 -21.46 19.25
C SER A 632 28.52 -20.40 18.27
N LEU A 633 27.28 -20.59 17.83
CA LEU A 633 26.52 -19.68 16.98
C LEU A 633 25.26 -19.23 17.73
N ILE A 634 25.04 -17.93 17.85
CA ILE A 634 23.84 -17.36 18.46
C ILE A 634 23.03 -16.65 17.38
N LEU A 635 21.77 -17.04 17.24
CA LEU A 635 20.81 -16.45 16.32
C LEU A 635 19.84 -15.55 17.10
N ASP A 636 19.86 -14.26 16.81
CA ASP A 636 18.95 -13.28 17.41
C ASP A 636 17.64 -13.21 16.62
N PHE A 637 16.57 -13.70 17.25
CA PHE A 637 15.21 -13.80 16.70
C PHE A 637 14.29 -12.68 17.19
N SER A 638 14.82 -11.64 17.85
CA SER A 638 14.05 -10.50 18.38
C SER A 638 13.14 -9.79 17.36
N ALA A 639 13.45 -9.89 16.07
CA ALA A 639 12.70 -9.25 14.99
C ALA A 639 11.99 -10.25 14.05
N VAL A 640 12.06 -11.55 14.35
CA VAL A 640 11.36 -12.58 13.59
C VAL A 640 9.91 -12.58 14.05
N SER A 641 8.99 -12.11 13.20
CA SER A 641 7.57 -12.00 13.55
C SER A 641 6.75 -13.26 13.24
N PHE A 642 7.15 -14.05 12.24
CA PHE A 642 6.55 -15.34 11.94
C PHE A 642 7.53 -16.27 11.21
N LEU A 643 7.21 -17.57 11.27
CA LEU A 643 7.87 -18.66 10.54
C LEU A 643 6.82 -19.46 9.77
N ASP A 644 7.05 -19.77 8.50
CA ASP A 644 6.23 -20.72 7.73
C ASP A 644 6.83 -22.13 7.71
N ILE A 645 6.11 -23.11 7.17
CA ILE A 645 6.55 -24.53 7.19
C ILE A 645 7.86 -24.72 6.41
N SER A 646 8.03 -24.01 5.29
CA SER A 646 9.23 -24.09 4.46
C SER A 646 10.45 -23.52 5.20
N ALA A 647 10.30 -22.37 5.86
CA ALA A 647 11.32 -21.77 6.70
C ALA A 647 11.64 -22.64 7.92
N LEU A 648 10.65 -23.28 8.54
CA LEU A 648 10.89 -24.22 9.64
C LEU A 648 11.78 -25.38 9.22
N LYS A 649 11.48 -25.99 8.06
CA LYS A 649 12.31 -27.08 7.50
C LYS A 649 13.71 -26.59 7.16
N GLY A 650 13.82 -25.45 6.47
CA GLY A 650 15.12 -24.87 6.11
C GLY A 650 15.95 -24.49 7.33
N LEU A 651 15.34 -23.87 8.34
CA LEU A 651 15.98 -23.52 9.60
C LEU A 651 16.45 -24.78 10.33
N LYS A 652 15.59 -25.80 10.46
CA LYS A 652 15.95 -27.08 11.09
C LYS A 652 17.16 -27.72 10.41
N MET A 653 17.20 -27.74 9.08
CA MET A 653 18.35 -28.25 8.31
C MET A 653 19.62 -27.45 8.60
N VAL A 654 19.54 -26.12 8.58
CA VAL A 654 20.68 -25.24 8.88
C VAL A 654 21.21 -25.49 10.29
N LEU A 655 20.34 -25.58 11.30
CA LEU A 655 20.75 -25.88 12.68
C LEU A 655 21.46 -27.23 12.77
N LYS A 656 20.89 -28.28 12.17
CA LYS A 656 21.51 -29.62 12.14
C LYS A 656 22.86 -29.63 11.43
N ASP A 657 23.01 -28.87 10.35
CA ASP A 657 24.27 -28.77 9.62
C ASP A 657 25.39 -28.18 10.50
N PHE A 658 25.07 -27.21 11.36
CA PHE A 658 26.02 -26.65 12.33
C PHE A 658 26.29 -27.60 13.51
N ILE A 659 25.26 -28.24 14.06
CA ILE A 659 25.41 -29.20 15.17
C ILE A 659 26.32 -30.36 14.77
N ARG A 660 26.16 -30.89 13.55
CA ARG A 660 26.96 -32.00 13.01
C ARG A 660 28.45 -31.69 12.80
N ILE A 661 28.82 -30.41 12.76
CA ILE A 661 30.24 -30.00 12.68
C ILE A 661 30.82 -29.59 14.04
N ASP A 662 30.15 -29.95 15.14
CA ASP A 662 30.49 -29.60 16.53
C ASP A 662 30.39 -28.10 16.83
N VAL A 663 29.46 -27.39 16.20
CA VAL A 663 29.12 -25.99 16.52
C VAL A 663 27.77 -25.95 17.24
N ASP A 664 27.77 -25.51 18.49
CA ASP A 664 26.54 -25.35 19.27
C ASP A 664 25.73 -24.16 18.75
N VAL A 665 24.43 -24.35 18.48
CA VAL A 665 23.56 -23.26 18.03
C VAL A 665 22.53 -22.88 19.09
N TYR A 666 22.38 -21.58 19.33
CA TYR A 666 21.45 -21.00 20.30
C TYR A 666 20.53 -19.99 19.63
N ILE A 667 19.26 -19.93 20.04
CA ILE A 667 18.28 -18.96 19.56
C ILE A 667 17.89 -18.07 20.74
N VAL A 668 17.94 -16.75 20.54
CA VAL A 668 17.67 -15.76 21.59
C VAL A 668 16.48 -14.89 21.24
N SER A 669 15.72 -14.47 22.25
CA SER A 669 14.65 -13.48 22.12
C SER A 669 13.57 -13.86 21.10
N CYS A 670 13.21 -15.15 21.07
CA CYS A 670 12.17 -15.69 20.21
C CYS A 670 10.78 -15.38 20.80
N ASP A 671 9.83 -14.96 19.95
CA ASP A 671 8.45 -14.73 20.40
C ASP A 671 7.77 -16.04 20.84
N VAL A 672 6.95 -15.98 21.89
CA VAL A 672 6.25 -17.13 22.46
C VAL A 672 5.38 -17.83 21.41
N TYR A 673 4.72 -17.07 20.51
CA TYR A 673 3.93 -17.61 19.42
C TYR A 673 4.76 -18.48 18.47
N ILE A 674 6.02 -18.11 18.25
CA ILE A 674 6.92 -18.87 17.40
C ILE A 674 7.33 -20.17 18.10
N ILE A 675 7.63 -20.12 19.40
CA ILE A 675 7.97 -21.32 20.19
C ILE A 675 6.81 -22.32 20.19
N GLU A 676 5.59 -21.86 20.44
CA GLU A 676 4.38 -22.71 20.36
C GLU A 676 4.22 -23.33 18.96
N LYS A 677 4.48 -22.54 17.91
CA LYS A 677 4.43 -23.04 16.53
C LYS A 677 5.49 -24.11 16.27
N LEU A 678 6.72 -23.93 16.78
CA LEU A 678 7.80 -24.91 16.66
C LEU A 678 7.42 -26.26 17.32
N HIS A 679 6.79 -26.21 18.50
CA HIS A 679 6.25 -27.42 19.16
C HIS A 679 5.16 -28.08 18.31
N SER A 680 4.17 -27.30 17.85
CA SER A 680 3.05 -27.83 17.04
C SER A 680 3.50 -28.47 15.72
N CYS A 681 4.64 -28.03 15.18
CA CYS A 681 5.17 -28.48 13.89
C CYS A 681 6.27 -29.57 14.04
N MET A 682 6.44 -30.16 15.23
CA MET A 682 7.47 -31.19 15.50
C MET A 682 8.88 -30.74 15.08
N PHE A 683 9.22 -29.47 15.35
CA PHE A 683 10.53 -28.93 15.03
C PHE A 683 11.65 -29.60 15.86
N PHE A 684 11.37 -29.89 17.13
CA PHE A 684 12.32 -30.49 18.07
C PHE A 684 12.50 -31.99 17.81
N ASP A 685 13.72 -32.48 17.95
CA ASP A 685 14.11 -33.89 17.88
C ASP A 685 15.37 -34.15 18.72
N ASP A 686 15.98 -35.34 18.59
CA ASP A 686 17.14 -35.73 19.38
C ASP A 686 18.35 -34.79 19.18
N ASP A 687 18.49 -34.18 17.99
CA ASP A 687 19.57 -33.24 17.68
C ASP A 687 19.22 -31.81 18.15
N VAL A 688 17.97 -31.38 17.92
CA VAL A 688 17.51 -30.00 18.17
C VAL A 688 16.57 -29.99 19.37
N GLN A 689 17.14 -29.67 20.53
CA GLN A 689 16.43 -29.64 21.83
C GLN A 689 15.88 -28.25 22.16
N THR A 690 14.92 -28.17 23.09
CA THR A 690 14.34 -26.90 23.59
C THR A 690 15.33 -26.04 24.38
N SER A 691 16.36 -26.68 24.95
CA SER A 691 17.41 -26.02 25.72
C SER A 691 18.28 -25.03 24.92
N ILE A 692 18.10 -24.94 23.60
CA ILE A 692 18.80 -23.96 22.75
C ILE A 692 18.16 -22.56 22.83
N PHE A 693 16.98 -22.43 23.42
CA PHE A 693 16.22 -21.18 23.48
C PHE A 693 16.52 -20.39 24.77
N PHE A 694 16.84 -19.11 24.60
CA PHE A 694 17.16 -18.20 25.71
C PHE A 694 16.32 -16.91 25.62
N PRO A 695 15.88 -16.37 26.77
CA PRO A 695 15.09 -15.14 26.78
C PRO A 695 15.91 -13.93 26.31
N THR A 696 17.16 -13.81 26.78
CA THR A 696 18.05 -12.73 26.39
C THR A 696 19.36 -13.23 25.78
N LEU A 697 19.94 -12.38 24.95
CA LEU A 697 21.23 -12.64 24.32
C LEU A 697 22.36 -12.71 25.35
N HIS A 698 22.29 -11.91 26.42
CA HIS A 698 23.28 -11.95 27.49
C HIS A 698 23.24 -13.27 28.28
N ASP A 699 22.04 -13.80 28.54
CA ASP A 699 21.88 -15.11 29.21
C ASP A 699 22.53 -16.23 28.38
N ALA A 700 22.27 -16.27 27.07
CA ALA A 700 22.90 -17.22 26.16
C ALA A 700 24.43 -17.07 26.14
N MET A 701 24.94 -15.83 26.09
CA MET A 701 26.38 -15.58 26.11
C MET A 701 27.05 -16.04 27.41
N LEU A 702 26.43 -15.80 28.56
CA LEU A 702 26.95 -16.27 29.85
C LEU A 702 26.94 -17.81 29.93
N HIS A 703 25.88 -18.44 29.43
CA HIS A 703 25.80 -19.90 29.33
C HIS A 703 26.92 -20.48 28.45
N VAL A 704 27.15 -19.90 27.27
CA VAL A 704 28.23 -20.28 26.35
C VAL A 704 29.61 -20.13 27.01
N LEU A 705 29.86 -18.98 27.65
CA LEU A 705 31.12 -18.74 28.37
C LEU A 705 31.30 -19.74 29.52
N GLY A 706 30.23 -20.09 30.22
CA GLY A 706 30.24 -21.13 31.26
C GLY A 706 30.64 -22.50 30.72
N LYS A 707 30.01 -22.94 29.63
CA LYS A 707 30.26 -24.24 28.98
C LYS A 707 31.69 -24.38 28.45
N HIS A 708 32.27 -23.30 27.91
CA HIS A 708 33.58 -23.33 27.25
C HIS A 708 34.76 -22.84 28.10
N LYS A 709 34.55 -22.35 29.32
CA LYS A 709 35.61 -21.95 30.28
C LYS A 709 36.68 -23.03 30.50
N GLY A 710 36.33 -24.31 30.38
CA GLY A 710 37.27 -25.44 30.50
C GLY A 710 38.18 -25.66 29.29
N LYS A 711 37.73 -25.35 28.06
CA LYS A 711 38.53 -25.54 26.82
C LYS A 711 39.59 -24.45 26.63
N ILE A 712 39.32 -23.23 27.12
CA ILE A 712 40.23 -22.08 26.96
C ILE A 712 41.52 -22.25 27.79
N LYS A 713 41.49 -22.97 28.92
CA LYS A 713 42.68 -23.26 29.74
C LYS A 713 43.66 -24.25 29.10
N GLY A 714 43.26 -25.00 28.06
CA GLY A 714 44.13 -25.98 27.38
C GLY A 714 45.11 -25.39 26.36
N MET A 715 44.97 -24.11 26.01
CA MET A 715 45.75 -23.49 24.93
C MET A 715 46.96 -22.67 25.41
N VAL A 716 47.27 -22.67 26.71
CA VAL A 716 48.41 -21.95 27.30
C VAL A 716 49.32 -22.89 28.08
N VAL A 717 49.99 -23.83 27.40
CA VAL A 717 51.32 -24.31 27.82
C VAL A 717 52.16 -24.60 26.58
N ARG A 718 52.79 -23.57 26.02
CA ARG A 718 54.15 -23.68 25.47
C ARG A 718 54.99 -22.56 26.10
N LYS A 719 55.53 -22.87 27.28
CA LYS A 719 56.78 -22.26 27.73
C LYS A 719 57.86 -22.76 26.78
N THR A 720 58.22 -21.95 25.79
CA THR A 720 59.52 -22.06 25.14
C THR A 720 60.28 -20.79 25.46
N SER A 721 61.15 -20.90 26.46
CA SER A 721 62.25 -19.97 26.65
C SER A 721 63.13 -20.01 25.40
N PHE A 722 63.23 -18.90 24.69
CA PHE A 722 64.40 -18.61 23.88
C PHE A 722 64.83 -17.17 24.12
N ILE A 723 66.11 -17.09 24.48
CA ILE A 723 66.92 -15.94 24.84
C ILE A 723 66.95 -14.94 23.68
N LEU A 724 66.69 -13.66 23.95
CA LEU A 724 67.18 -12.57 23.11
C LEU A 724 67.54 -11.34 23.96
N SER A 725 68.86 -11.20 24.14
CA SER A 725 69.65 -9.96 24.16
C SER A 725 68.92 -8.64 24.45
N ALA A 726 69.24 -8.08 25.61
CA ALA A 726 69.24 -6.64 25.83
C ALA A 726 70.19 -5.94 24.86
N LEU A 727 69.75 -4.87 24.18
CA LEU A 727 70.50 -3.63 24.02
C LEU A 727 69.64 -2.54 23.35
N CYS A 728 69.64 -1.36 23.98
CA CYS A 728 69.40 -0.01 23.42
C CYS A 728 67.99 0.34 22.89
N PHE A 729 67.36 1.46 23.26
CA PHE A 729 67.90 2.80 23.55
C PHE A 729 67.06 3.54 24.60
N ARG A 730 67.78 4.27 25.48
CA ARG A 730 67.30 5.46 26.19
C ARG A 730 68.32 6.56 25.84
N VAL A 731 67.90 7.56 25.07
CA VAL A 731 68.21 9.00 25.18
C VAL A 731 67.11 9.70 24.38
#